data_AF-A0A9W4IZ66-F1
#
_entry.id   AF-A0A9W4IZ66-F1
#
_cell.length_a   1.000
_cell.length_b   1.000
_cell.length_c   1.000
_cell.angle_alpha   90.00
_cell.angle_beta   90.00
_cell.angle_gamma   90.00
#
_symmetry.space_group_name_H-M   'P 1'
#
loop_
_entity.id
_entity.type
_entity.pdbx_description
1 polymer ?
#
loop_
_entity_poly.entity_id
_entity_poly.type
_entity_poly.pdbx_seq_one_letter_code
_entity_poly.pdbx_strand_id
1 'polypeptide(L)'
;AALAIWEAMERLASVSQEIAKACGHLLRIEIVRTMKDESPHEPLLAYLDPAGIQKHVAPWQEMMMFFARTQMEHSWPSPPYAFTRRQQQSWETVWGFAQAHANRPRPIPADEPEPFEIRPIEHALLNFCIDLLRQEIRNDEYGCAMICATAVIGRRQFGWATPENFPPRISSLMKITRFLVLHKALRLDPRSLEIRRGFAGQADQRWFTGDMIQFDEAYTYADTGSPRAPSSPMAIRRSPPTRDERLGPLAPAQRQPPTRTFPQWVKYLVDLFMVRGTNGPVQWWMDLRTYGRTIFMNTPTEGHIGWKSGDELLYKQIHFTMGDFRGLAHGLVDRMRQQLVQELMFCDHHPPPDIPWDHLYDDATQSATGWSFLQDIRTPWPIDGREWLIQRVGSEPALWHRFMQSHGTGFRMPAIDRFFRGVSQFRERLSVAVHICAGAPSRGPELMSIRHCNSERERRNVFIEDGMVTFVSRYHKGFHVANDTKVIFRYLPREIGELVVWYLWLVLPFVEQMQSYQRHVRDAPAAPGHRAEYIWSPDPDRQTEWSGVRFREVLKRETAIGLQGQKLNIQAYRDIAIAISRRYLRPSSQFKANIEEDADNIDDETSMDEDGMQALIADIQAAHSASVAGTQYGRMMMENPNTTARHRELFRQASQDWHHFLGFASTRIQHDRQAPGPKRTPHPWVVETAEARTQRRYDLHQTNMEEAFQHMMGSSEVVLRGIQSPVLQAIKHGTSPIVAVMPTGGGKSVLFMLPAWVSGRAGLTIVVVPLVSLRGDMQERCRRLEIPCAVWDPRHPPDGASIVLVTPESIDSDAFADFVTRQRMLQRLDRIVVDECHVVLSPQERFRPLLQQLGKLRMAATQIWHYIGAGPPGTMWHIACTPSRWTRATITHSNGSRCPR
;
A
#
# COMPACT_ATOMS: atom_id res chain seq x y z
N ALA A 1 -33.78 28.57 3.05
CA ALA A 1 -32.73 29.44 2.49
C ALA A 1 -31.33 28.87 2.70
N ALA A 2 -30.83 28.73 3.94
CA ALA A 2 -29.48 28.23 4.23
C ALA A 2 -29.14 26.88 3.56
N LEU A 3 -30.02 25.87 3.67
CA LEU A 3 -29.84 24.58 2.99
C LEU A 3 -29.74 24.71 1.46
N ALA A 4 -30.55 25.59 0.85
CA ALA A 4 -30.51 25.83 -0.59
C ALA A 4 -29.17 26.48 -1.02
N ILE A 5 -28.59 27.35 -0.19
CA ILE A 5 -27.26 27.95 -0.42
C ILE A 5 -26.17 26.87 -0.29
N TRP A 6 -26.28 25.98 0.71
CA TRP A 6 -25.34 24.87 0.91
C TRP A 6 -25.27 23.94 -0.31
N GLU A 7 -26.42 23.48 -0.78
CA GLU A 7 -26.53 22.59 -1.95
C GLU A 7 -26.10 23.31 -3.24
N ALA A 8 -26.48 24.58 -3.41
CA ALA A 8 -26.09 25.37 -4.57
C ALA A 8 -24.56 25.61 -4.63
N MET A 9 -23.89 25.76 -3.49
CA MET A 9 -22.43 25.92 -3.44
C MET A 9 -21.70 24.64 -3.86
N GLU A 10 -22.17 23.47 -3.42
CA GLU A 10 -21.62 22.16 -3.83
C GLU A 10 -21.73 21.96 -5.34
N ARG A 11 -22.91 22.28 -5.87
CA ARG A 11 -23.16 22.16 -7.30
C ARG A 11 -22.36 23.16 -8.11
N LEU A 12 -22.28 24.42 -7.66
CA LEU A 12 -21.49 25.45 -8.30
C LEU A 12 -20.02 25.03 -8.38
N ALA A 13 -19.44 24.50 -7.30
CA ALA A 13 -18.07 23.98 -7.31
C ALA A 13 -17.92 22.83 -8.32
N SER A 14 -18.87 21.88 -8.31
CA SER A 14 -18.87 20.72 -9.21
C SER A 14 -18.87 21.15 -10.68
N VAL A 15 -19.79 22.03 -11.08
CA VAL A 15 -19.86 22.54 -12.45
C VAL A 15 -18.63 23.37 -12.80
N SER A 16 -18.09 24.15 -11.85
CA SER A 16 -16.89 24.97 -12.09
C SER A 16 -15.63 24.14 -12.31
N GLN A 17 -15.48 22.96 -11.68
CA GLN A 17 -14.34 22.09 -11.94
C GLN A 17 -14.42 21.47 -13.34
N GLU A 18 -15.61 21.18 -13.87
CA GLU A 18 -15.74 20.60 -15.22
C GLU A 18 -15.18 21.57 -16.26
N ILE A 19 -15.32 22.87 -16.06
CA ILE A 19 -14.66 23.90 -16.89
C ILE A 19 -13.14 23.75 -16.84
N ALA A 20 -12.57 23.45 -15.67
CA ALA A 20 -11.13 23.20 -15.54
C ALA A 20 -10.70 21.92 -16.26
N LYS A 21 -11.54 20.87 -16.28
CA LYS A 21 -11.27 19.65 -17.06
C LYS A 21 -11.28 19.91 -18.56
N ALA A 22 -12.19 20.78 -19.02
CA ALA A 22 -12.38 21.07 -20.44
C ALA A 22 -11.41 22.14 -21.00
N CYS A 23 -10.84 23.00 -20.15
CA CYS A 23 -10.00 24.11 -20.62
C CYS A 23 -8.55 23.70 -20.94
N GLY A 24 -7.96 24.43 -21.88
CA GLY A 24 -6.59 24.18 -22.35
C GLY A 24 -5.54 24.31 -21.24
N HIS A 25 -4.43 23.56 -21.39
CA HIS A 25 -3.35 23.47 -20.41
C HIS A 25 -2.80 24.84 -19.95
N LEU A 26 -2.61 25.78 -20.88
CA LEU A 26 -2.11 27.12 -20.58
C LEU A 26 -3.03 27.92 -19.65
N LEU A 27 -4.35 27.77 -19.77
CA LEU A 27 -5.31 28.44 -18.88
C LEU A 27 -5.27 27.87 -17.47
N ARG A 28 -5.05 26.56 -17.37
CA ARG A 28 -4.88 25.88 -16.09
C ARG A 28 -3.58 26.23 -15.40
N ILE A 29 -2.52 26.54 -16.16
CA ILE A 29 -1.28 27.10 -15.61
C ILE A 29 -1.51 28.54 -15.12
N GLU A 30 -2.15 29.38 -15.94
CA GLU A 30 -2.37 30.79 -15.62
C GLU A 30 -3.18 30.96 -14.32
N ILE A 31 -4.24 30.16 -14.12
CA ILE A 31 -5.14 30.27 -12.97
C ILE A 31 -4.48 29.91 -11.62
N VAL A 32 -3.35 29.20 -11.63
CA VAL A 32 -2.63 28.84 -10.39
C VAL A 32 -1.53 29.82 -10.02
N ARG A 33 -1.22 30.80 -10.88
CA ARG A 33 -0.17 31.80 -10.70
C ARG A 33 -0.36 32.60 -9.42
N THR A 34 0.73 32.77 -8.66
CA THR A 34 0.73 33.46 -7.37
C THR A 34 1.61 34.71 -7.34
N MET A 35 2.52 34.85 -8.30
CA MET A 35 3.33 36.06 -8.52
C MET A 35 3.15 36.59 -9.96
N LYS A 36 3.29 37.90 -10.18
CA LYS A 36 3.03 38.49 -11.52
C LYS A 36 3.94 37.91 -12.61
N ASP A 37 5.20 37.71 -12.29
CA ASP A 37 6.21 37.26 -13.26
C ASP A 37 6.52 35.76 -13.14
N GLU A 38 5.75 35.03 -12.32
CA GLU A 38 5.86 33.58 -12.20
C GLU A 38 5.17 32.90 -13.38
N SER A 39 5.82 31.87 -13.93
CA SER A 39 5.21 30.94 -14.88
C SER A 39 5.03 29.60 -14.19
N PRO A 40 3.85 29.31 -13.60
CA PRO A 40 3.60 28.05 -12.94
C PRO A 40 3.74 26.91 -13.93
N HIS A 41 4.21 25.78 -13.44
CA HIS A 41 4.47 24.63 -14.30
C HIS A 41 3.43 23.52 -14.12
N GLU A 42 2.78 23.44 -12.94
CA GLU A 42 1.65 22.54 -12.72
C GLU A 42 0.32 23.21 -13.09
N PRO A 43 -0.50 22.61 -13.96
CA PRO A 43 -1.83 23.11 -14.25
C PRO A 43 -2.79 22.90 -13.06
N LEU A 44 -3.82 23.72 -12.95
CA LEU A 44 -4.97 23.44 -12.08
C LEU A 44 -5.61 22.09 -12.42
N LEU A 45 -5.74 21.25 -11.40
CA LEU A 45 -6.34 19.93 -11.52
C LEU A 45 -7.72 19.86 -10.91
N ALA A 46 -8.64 19.20 -11.61
CA ALA A 46 -9.91 18.79 -11.04
C ALA A 46 -9.73 17.68 -10.00
N TYR A 47 -10.73 17.47 -9.16
CA TYR A 47 -10.79 16.28 -8.31
C TYR A 47 -11.22 15.08 -9.17
N LEU A 48 -10.59 13.94 -8.94
CA LEU A 48 -10.78 12.72 -9.74
C LEU A 48 -12.16 12.12 -9.53
N ASP A 49 -12.67 12.13 -8.29
CA ASP A 49 -13.96 11.55 -7.94
C ASP A 49 -14.94 12.60 -7.37
N PRO A 50 -16.27 12.34 -7.47
CA PRO A 50 -17.30 13.24 -6.94
C PRO A 50 -17.24 13.45 -5.41
N ALA A 51 -16.80 12.43 -4.67
CA ALA A 51 -16.68 12.52 -3.20
C ALA A 51 -15.56 13.47 -2.78
N GLY A 52 -14.51 13.58 -3.58
CA GLY A 52 -13.39 14.49 -3.40
C GLY A 52 -13.86 15.93 -3.46
N ILE A 53 -14.56 16.32 -4.52
CA ILE A 53 -15.05 17.70 -4.62
C ILE A 53 -16.04 18.05 -3.49
N GLN A 54 -16.91 17.12 -3.11
CA GLN A 54 -17.84 17.30 -1.99
C GLN A 54 -17.10 17.54 -0.65
N LYS A 55 -16.02 16.80 -0.40
CA LYS A 55 -15.18 17.03 0.79
C LYS A 55 -14.50 18.40 0.76
N HIS A 56 -14.00 18.82 -0.40
CA HIS A 56 -13.16 20.01 -0.54
C HIS A 56 -13.95 21.32 -0.71
N VAL A 57 -15.26 21.26 -1.01
CA VAL A 57 -16.14 22.44 -1.02
C VAL A 57 -16.63 22.84 0.38
N ALA A 58 -16.56 21.93 1.35
CA ALA A 58 -17.03 22.15 2.72
C ALA A 58 -16.56 23.48 3.37
N PRO A 59 -15.28 23.94 3.22
CA PRO A 59 -14.87 25.23 3.78
C PRO A 59 -15.67 26.42 3.22
N TRP A 60 -15.96 26.43 1.92
CA TRP A 60 -16.79 27.48 1.32
C TRP A 60 -18.23 27.40 1.81
N GLN A 61 -18.78 26.19 1.96
CA GLN A 61 -20.13 25.99 2.48
C GLN A 61 -20.24 26.49 3.94
N GLU A 62 -19.26 26.17 4.79
CA GLU A 62 -19.18 26.68 6.16
C GLU A 62 -19.10 28.22 6.20
N MET A 63 -18.32 28.85 5.32
CA MET A 63 -18.27 30.31 5.19
C MET A 63 -19.63 30.90 4.78
N MET A 64 -20.32 30.27 3.83
CA MET A 64 -21.67 30.70 3.44
C MET A 64 -22.67 30.57 4.59
N MET A 65 -22.57 29.52 5.41
CA MET A 65 -23.43 29.36 6.59
C MET A 65 -23.11 30.37 7.68
N PHE A 66 -21.84 30.72 7.84
CA PHE A 66 -21.44 31.80 8.72
C PHE A 66 -22.10 33.12 8.29
N PHE A 67 -21.99 33.50 7.01
CA PHE A 67 -22.66 34.70 6.48
C PHE A 67 -24.19 34.63 6.60
N ALA A 68 -24.79 33.48 6.32
CA ALA A 68 -26.23 33.27 6.50
C ALA A 68 -26.71 33.53 7.92
N ARG A 69 -25.86 33.25 8.93
CA ARG A 69 -26.21 33.45 10.34
C ARG A 69 -25.94 34.86 10.84
N THR A 70 -24.85 35.49 10.42
CA THR A 70 -24.41 36.81 10.90
C THR A 70 -25.07 37.98 10.18
N GLN A 71 -25.64 37.76 8.99
CA GLN A 71 -26.38 38.79 8.26
C GLN A 71 -27.87 38.82 8.60
N MET A 72 -28.33 37.88 9.44
CA MET A 72 -29.64 37.93 10.05
C MET A 72 -29.58 38.72 11.34
N GLU A 73 -30.67 39.39 11.69
CA GLU A 73 -30.81 40.01 13.00
C GLU A 73 -30.65 38.97 14.11
N HIS A 74 -29.77 39.26 15.07
CA HIS A 74 -29.45 38.34 16.15
C HIS A 74 -29.07 39.12 17.41
N SER A 75 -29.25 38.50 18.58
CA SER A 75 -28.99 39.11 19.89
C SER A 75 -27.59 38.83 20.45
N TRP A 76 -26.83 37.90 19.85
CA TRP A 76 -25.50 37.54 20.32
C TRP A 76 -24.41 38.46 19.75
N PRO A 77 -23.25 38.57 20.43
CA PRO A 77 -22.08 39.26 19.88
C PRO A 77 -21.66 38.63 18.55
N SER A 78 -21.50 39.46 17.52
CA SER A 78 -21.10 39.03 16.17
C SER A 78 -19.79 39.72 15.76
N PRO A 79 -19.00 39.09 14.89
CA PRO A 79 -17.72 39.67 14.47
C PRO A 79 -17.90 41.06 13.84
N PRO A 80 -16.88 41.94 13.94
CA PRO A 80 -17.01 43.36 13.60
C PRO A 80 -17.09 43.64 12.09
N TYR A 81 -16.99 42.62 11.23
CA TYR A 81 -17.01 42.82 9.79
C TYR A 81 -18.39 43.31 9.30
N ALA A 82 -18.38 44.08 8.22
CA ALA A 82 -19.58 44.44 7.48
C ALA A 82 -19.37 44.18 5.99
N PHE A 83 -20.44 43.81 5.28
CA PHE A 83 -20.38 43.75 3.83
C PHE A 83 -20.23 45.14 3.25
N THR A 84 -19.38 45.26 2.23
CA THR A 84 -19.38 46.43 1.35
C THR A 84 -20.75 46.55 0.68
N ARG A 85 -21.11 47.75 0.21
CA ARG A 85 -22.41 47.99 -0.45
C ARG A 85 -22.69 47.02 -1.59
N ARG A 86 -21.64 46.68 -2.36
CA ARG A 86 -21.72 45.72 -3.47
C ARG A 86 -21.91 44.28 -2.99
N GLN A 87 -21.15 43.85 -1.97
CA GLN A 87 -21.31 42.53 -1.36
C GLN A 87 -22.70 42.36 -0.74
N GLN A 88 -23.24 43.42 -0.12
CA GLN A 88 -24.59 43.42 0.43
C GLN A 88 -25.64 43.21 -0.66
N GLN A 89 -25.54 43.92 -1.79
CA GLN A 89 -26.46 43.76 -2.93
C GLN A 89 -26.40 42.36 -3.54
N SER A 90 -25.19 41.80 -3.74
CA SER A 90 -25.07 40.44 -4.26
C SER A 90 -25.52 39.39 -3.25
N TRP A 91 -25.32 39.62 -1.95
CA TRP A 91 -25.86 38.76 -0.88
C TRP A 91 -27.40 38.76 -0.85
N GLU A 92 -28.04 39.92 -0.90
CA GLU A 92 -29.50 40.03 -0.95
C GLU A 92 -30.09 39.30 -2.17
N THR A 93 -29.39 39.35 -3.30
CA THR A 93 -29.76 38.60 -4.51
C THR A 93 -29.70 37.09 -4.26
N VAL A 94 -28.60 36.59 -3.68
CA VAL A 94 -28.44 35.18 -3.29
C VAL A 94 -29.55 34.75 -2.33
N TRP A 95 -29.79 35.57 -1.30
CA TRP A 95 -30.78 35.29 -0.26
C TRP A 95 -32.20 35.24 -0.83
N GLY A 96 -32.56 36.18 -1.70
CA GLY A 96 -33.85 36.19 -2.39
C GLY A 96 -34.10 34.92 -3.21
N PHE A 97 -33.12 34.49 -4.02
CA PHE A 97 -33.23 33.22 -4.75
C PHE A 97 -33.31 32.00 -3.80
N ALA A 98 -32.56 32.01 -2.69
CA ALA A 98 -32.58 30.93 -1.71
C ALA A 98 -33.90 30.83 -0.93
N GLN A 99 -34.57 31.95 -0.67
CA GLN A 99 -35.92 31.98 -0.09
C GLN A 99 -36.95 31.47 -1.10
N ALA A 100 -36.88 31.94 -2.36
CA ALA A 100 -37.76 31.46 -3.43
C ALA A 100 -37.62 29.95 -3.69
N HIS A 101 -36.40 29.41 -3.57
CA HIS A 101 -36.13 27.98 -3.71
C HIS A 101 -36.68 27.15 -2.53
N ALA A 102 -36.59 27.68 -1.30
CA ALA A 102 -37.11 27.01 -0.11
C ALA A 102 -38.64 26.91 -0.06
N ASN A 103 -39.33 27.80 -0.78
CA ASN A 103 -40.79 27.86 -0.84
C ASN A 103 -41.40 26.98 -1.96
N ARG A 104 -40.59 26.23 -2.72
CA ARG A 104 -41.08 25.26 -3.71
C ARG A 104 -41.17 23.86 -3.07
N PRO A 105 -42.21 23.05 -3.37
CA PRO A 105 -42.19 21.63 -3.01
C PRO A 105 -40.96 20.95 -3.65
N ARG A 106 -40.33 20.01 -2.93
CA ARG A 106 -39.15 19.27 -3.41
C ARG A 106 -39.36 18.84 -4.86
N PRO A 107 -38.47 19.16 -5.80
CA PRO A 107 -38.65 18.77 -7.18
C PRO A 107 -38.62 17.23 -7.30
N ILE A 108 -39.50 16.69 -8.13
CA ILE A 108 -39.29 15.44 -8.88
C ILE A 108 -37.92 15.58 -9.58
N PRO A 109 -37.10 14.52 -9.76
CA PRO A 109 -35.80 14.63 -10.42
C PRO A 109 -36.01 15.28 -11.80
N ALA A 110 -35.64 16.55 -11.91
CA ALA A 110 -35.65 17.26 -13.19
C ALA A 110 -34.48 16.74 -14.02
N ASP A 111 -34.64 16.72 -15.33
CA ASP A 111 -33.57 16.47 -16.29
C ASP A 111 -32.28 17.16 -15.84
N GLU A 112 -31.18 16.41 -15.86
CA GLU A 112 -29.87 17.00 -15.56
C GLU A 112 -29.68 18.20 -16.51
N PRO A 113 -29.42 19.41 -15.98
CA PRO A 113 -29.21 20.56 -16.84
C PRO A 113 -27.99 20.32 -17.71
N GLU A 114 -27.95 21.01 -18.84
CA GLU A 114 -26.86 20.82 -19.79
C GLU A 114 -25.48 21.02 -19.13
N PRO A 115 -24.44 20.29 -19.61
CA PRO A 115 -23.09 20.44 -19.13
C PRO A 115 -22.66 21.92 -19.09
N PHE A 116 -22.00 22.34 -18.01
CA PHE A 116 -21.53 23.72 -17.81
C PHE A 116 -22.62 24.79 -17.62
N GLU A 117 -23.88 24.40 -17.44
CA GLU A 117 -24.96 25.32 -17.08
C GLU A 117 -25.18 25.38 -15.56
N ILE A 118 -25.42 26.59 -15.04
CA ILE A 118 -25.70 26.83 -13.62
C ILE A 118 -27.04 27.53 -13.44
N ARG A 119 -27.76 27.16 -12.38
CA ARG A 119 -29.07 27.73 -11.99
C ARG A 119 -28.94 29.20 -11.59
N PRO A 120 -30.05 29.96 -11.54
CA PRO A 120 -30.03 31.36 -11.10
C PRO A 120 -29.39 31.58 -9.72
N ILE A 121 -29.67 30.69 -8.75
CA ILE A 121 -29.07 30.75 -7.41
C ILE A 121 -27.55 30.52 -7.43
N GLU A 122 -27.07 29.58 -8.25
CA GLU A 122 -25.65 29.27 -8.43
C GLU A 122 -24.93 30.44 -9.12
N HIS A 123 -25.59 31.10 -10.08
CA HIS A 123 -25.07 32.30 -10.73
C HIS A 123 -24.97 33.49 -9.79
N ALA A 124 -25.99 33.71 -8.94
CA ALA A 124 -25.95 34.72 -7.90
C ALA A 124 -24.81 34.43 -6.90
N LEU A 125 -24.66 33.17 -6.49
CA LEU A 125 -23.57 32.74 -5.60
C LEU A 125 -22.19 32.96 -6.20
N LEU A 126 -22.01 32.64 -7.48
CA LEU A 126 -20.75 32.91 -8.18
C LEU A 126 -20.40 34.40 -8.14
N ASN A 127 -21.36 35.29 -8.39
CA ASN A 127 -21.13 36.73 -8.33
C ASN A 127 -20.80 37.20 -6.91
N PHE A 128 -21.53 36.73 -5.91
CA PHE A 128 -21.27 37.04 -4.51
C PHE A 128 -19.86 36.57 -4.08
N CYS A 129 -19.47 35.34 -4.42
CA CYS A 129 -18.12 34.83 -4.13
C CYS A 129 -17.03 35.70 -4.76
N ILE A 130 -17.22 36.17 -6.00
CA ILE A 130 -16.26 37.06 -6.68
C ILE A 130 -16.23 38.46 -6.03
N ASP A 131 -17.38 38.98 -5.58
CA ASP A 131 -17.45 40.27 -4.87
C ASP A 131 -16.79 40.20 -3.48
N LEU A 132 -16.82 39.05 -2.82
CA LEU A 132 -16.07 38.82 -1.58
C LEU A 132 -14.55 38.93 -1.81
N LEU A 133 -14.03 38.35 -2.90
CA LEU A 133 -12.59 38.37 -3.23
C LEU A 133 -12.04 39.77 -3.52
N ARG A 134 -12.91 40.71 -3.91
CA ARG A 134 -12.53 42.07 -4.30
C ARG A 134 -12.20 42.99 -3.12
N GLN A 135 -12.46 42.57 -1.89
CA GLN A 135 -12.20 43.40 -0.73
C GLN A 135 -10.70 43.58 -0.50
N GLU A 136 -10.24 44.84 -0.50
CA GLU A 136 -8.87 45.19 -0.10
C GLU A 136 -8.78 45.26 1.44
N ILE A 137 -7.79 44.58 1.99
CA ILE A 137 -7.47 44.59 3.41
C ILE A 137 -6.56 45.79 3.68
N ARG A 138 -6.98 46.64 4.60
CA ARG A 138 -6.22 47.85 4.98
C ARG A 138 -5.71 47.73 6.41
N ASN A 139 -6.27 48.51 7.32
CA ASN A 139 -5.74 48.68 8.68
C ASN A 139 -6.22 47.60 9.67
N ASP A 140 -7.41 47.04 9.45
CA ASP A 140 -7.99 45.98 10.28
C ASP A 140 -8.42 44.81 9.40
N GLU A 141 -7.73 43.68 9.56
CA GLU A 141 -8.02 42.44 8.84
C GLU A 141 -9.41 41.88 9.19
N TYR A 142 -9.90 42.12 10.41
CA TYR A 142 -11.22 41.65 10.85
C TYR A 142 -12.37 42.48 10.27
N GLY A 143 -12.08 43.60 9.59
CA GLY A 143 -13.04 44.26 8.73
C GLY A 143 -13.37 43.47 7.45
N CYS A 144 -12.56 42.48 7.09
CA CYS A 144 -12.80 41.60 5.95
C CYS A 144 -13.70 40.41 6.32
N ALA A 145 -14.84 40.31 5.63
CA ALA A 145 -15.80 39.22 5.84
C ALA A 145 -15.16 37.83 5.64
N MET A 146 -14.29 37.71 4.63
CA MET A 146 -13.61 36.45 4.33
C MET A 146 -12.63 36.04 5.42
N ILE A 147 -11.89 36.99 5.99
CA ILE A 147 -10.95 36.71 7.09
C ILE A 147 -11.70 36.27 8.34
N CYS A 148 -12.77 36.97 8.71
CA CYS A 148 -13.63 36.57 9.82
C CYS A 148 -14.22 35.16 9.62
N ALA A 149 -14.72 34.86 8.42
CA ALA A 149 -15.25 33.53 8.11
C ALA A 149 -14.17 32.44 8.12
N THR A 150 -12.91 32.80 7.85
CA THR A 150 -11.77 31.87 7.90
C THR A 150 -11.44 31.42 9.32
N ALA A 151 -11.73 32.24 10.33
CA ALA A 151 -11.62 31.81 11.73
C ALA A 151 -12.59 30.66 12.04
N VAL A 152 -13.80 30.69 11.48
CA VAL A 152 -14.85 29.68 11.73
C VAL A 152 -14.46 28.31 11.18
N ILE A 153 -13.82 28.24 10.01
CA ILE A 153 -13.36 26.96 9.45
C ILE A 153 -12.25 26.31 10.29
N GLY A 154 -11.62 27.09 11.18
CA GLY A 154 -10.62 26.62 12.15
C GLY A 154 -11.23 25.98 13.40
N ARG A 155 -12.54 26.16 13.64
CA ARG A 155 -13.21 25.55 14.78
C ARG A 155 -13.59 24.10 14.46
N ARG A 156 -13.26 23.18 15.37
CA ARG A 156 -13.64 21.76 15.28
C ARG A 156 -14.72 21.43 16.33
N GLN A 157 -15.29 20.22 16.23
CA GLN A 157 -16.24 19.71 17.23
C GLN A 157 -15.66 19.79 18.66
N PHE A 158 -14.34 19.54 18.77
CA PHE A 158 -13.58 19.72 20.00
C PHE A 158 -12.36 20.59 19.70
N GLY A 159 -12.31 21.79 20.29
CA GLY A 159 -11.16 22.68 20.18
C GLY A 159 -10.96 23.36 18.83
N TRP A 160 -9.73 23.81 18.58
CA TRP A 160 -9.28 24.48 17.37
C TRP A 160 -8.47 23.54 16.48
N ALA A 161 -8.46 23.79 15.18
CA ALA A 161 -7.62 23.07 14.24
C ALA A 161 -6.13 23.32 14.56
N THR A 162 -5.33 22.26 14.49
CA THR A 162 -3.88 22.34 14.69
C THR A 162 -3.16 22.82 13.42
N PRO A 163 -1.88 23.25 13.51
CA PRO A 163 -1.05 23.58 12.35
C PRO A 163 -0.97 22.48 11.29
N GLU A 164 -1.18 21.21 11.65
CA GLU A 164 -1.22 20.07 10.72
C GLU A 164 -2.54 20.03 9.91
N ASN A 165 -3.62 20.50 10.51
CA ASN A 165 -4.98 20.24 10.09
C ASN A 165 -5.68 21.43 9.45
N PHE A 166 -5.15 22.63 9.69
CA PHE A 166 -5.71 23.88 9.21
C PHE A 166 -5.24 24.25 7.78
N PRO A 167 -3.95 24.15 7.43
CA PRO A 167 -3.47 24.44 6.07
C PRO A 167 -4.14 23.63 4.93
N PRO A 168 -4.49 22.34 5.11
CA PRO A 168 -5.27 21.61 4.10
C PRO A 168 -6.64 22.24 3.80
N ARG A 169 -7.31 22.82 4.81
CA ARG A 169 -8.60 23.50 4.63
C ARG A 169 -8.44 24.77 3.80
N ILE A 170 -7.41 25.56 4.09
CA ILE A 170 -7.06 26.75 3.31
C ILE A 170 -6.68 26.38 1.87
N SER A 171 -5.93 25.28 1.68
CA SER A 171 -5.58 24.77 0.35
C SER A 171 -6.83 24.41 -0.47
N SER A 172 -7.80 23.75 0.17
CA SER A 172 -9.09 23.42 -0.44
C SER A 172 -9.85 24.69 -0.82
N LEU A 173 -9.91 25.67 0.08
CA LEU A 173 -10.57 26.95 -0.11
C LEU A 173 -10.00 27.71 -1.32
N MET A 174 -8.67 27.81 -1.42
CA MET A 174 -7.98 28.43 -2.55
C MET A 174 -8.26 27.68 -3.87
N LYS A 175 -8.21 26.35 -3.86
CA LYS A 175 -8.43 25.53 -5.05
C LYS A 175 -9.86 25.68 -5.60
N ILE A 176 -10.87 25.67 -4.74
CA ILE A 176 -12.25 25.96 -5.14
C ILE A 176 -12.36 27.40 -5.68
N THR A 177 -11.71 28.37 -5.03
CA THR A 177 -11.69 29.77 -5.50
C THR A 177 -11.16 29.88 -6.93
N ARG A 178 -10.12 29.13 -7.29
CA ARG A 178 -9.57 29.07 -8.64
C ARG A 178 -10.59 28.53 -9.66
N PHE A 179 -11.36 27.51 -9.31
CA PHE A 179 -12.46 27.04 -10.17
C PHE A 179 -13.52 28.12 -10.37
N LEU A 180 -13.91 28.84 -9.31
CA LEU A 180 -14.89 29.92 -9.39
C LEU A 180 -14.39 31.08 -10.26
N VAL A 181 -13.13 31.48 -10.12
CA VAL A 181 -12.52 32.55 -10.95
C VAL A 181 -12.45 32.12 -12.41
N LEU A 182 -12.09 30.88 -12.70
CA LEU A 182 -12.09 30.33 -14.05
C LEU A 182 -13.50 30.34 -14.66
N HIS A 183 -14.52 29.92 -13.89
CA HIS A 183 -15.92 29.97 -14.32
C HIS A 183 -16.36 31.42 -14.57
N LYS A 184 -16.02 32.35 -13.67
CA LYS A 184 -16.36 33.76 -13.83
C LYS A 184 -15.74 34.34 -15.09
N ALA A 185 -14.46 34.05 -15.36
CA ALA A 185 -13.78 34.49 -16.57
C ALA A 185 -14.48 33.98 -17.84
N LEU A 186 -14.91 32.72 -17.87
CA LEU A 186 -15.64 32.15 -19.00
C LEU A 186 -16.96 32.89 -19.24
N ARG A 187 -17.71 33.20 -18.18
CA ARG A 187 -18.98 33.91 -18.28
C ARG A 187 -18.86 35.39 -18.64
N LEU A 188 -17.69 36.00 -18.47
CA LEU A 188 -17.43 37.38 -18.89
C LEU A 188 -17.04 37.48 -20.38
N ASP A 189 -16.66 36.38 -21.04
CA ASP A 189 -16.41 36.37 -22.48
C ASP A 189 -17.75 36.49 -23.25
N PRO A 190 -17.89 37.43 -24.20
CA PRO A 190 -19.07 37.53 -25.06
C PRO A 190 -19.41 36.22 -25.81
N ARG A 191 -18.43 35.36 -26.08
CA ARG A 191 -18.57 34.06 -26.75
C ARG A 191 -18.70 32.89 -25.78
N SER A 192 -19.05 33.15 -24.51
CA SER A 192 -19.17 32.11 -23.47
C SER A 192 -20.09 30.94 -23.84
N LEU A 193 -21.14 31.19 -24.62
CA LEU A 193 -22.04 30.15 -25.13
C LEU A 193 -21.37 29.23 -26.15
N GLU A 194 -20.63 29.81 -27.10
CA GLU A 194 -19.90 29.07 -28.14
C GLU A 194 -18.78 28.23 -27.53
N ILE A 195 -18.01 28.80 -26.60
CA ILE A 195 -16.91 28.10 -25.93
C ILE A 195 -17.44 26.90 -25.14
N ARG A 196 -18.57 27.05 -24.41
CA ARG A 196 -19.20 25.96 -23.67
C ARG A 196 -19.73 24.86 -24.57
N ARG A 197 -20.35 25.22 -25.70
CA ARG A 197 -20.78 24.24 -26.72
C ARG A 197 -19.58 23.49 -27.32
N GLY A 198 -18.47 24.19 -27.56
CA GLY A 198 -17.21 23.58 -27.99
C GLY A 198 -16.67 22.55 -26.98
N PHE A 199 -16.75 22.84 -25.68
CA PHE A 199 -16.39 21.88 -24.63
C PHE A 199 -17.30 20.65 -24.62
N ALA A 200 -18.60 20.82 -24.83
CA ALA A 200 -19.55 19.70 -24.91
C ALA A 200 -19.29 18.82 -26.14
N GLY A 201 -18.94 19.40 -27.31
CA GLY A 201 -18.55 18.64 -28.50
C GLY A 201 -17.21 17.91 -28.37
N GLN A 202 -16.30 18.40 -27.51
CA GLN A 202 -15.06 17.71 -27.15
C GLN A 202 -15.23 16.69 -26.01
N ALA A 203 -16.39 16.63 -25.36
CA ALA A 203 -16.65 15.70 -24.26
C ALA A 203 -16.73 14.23 -24.71
N ASP A 204 -16.95 13.96 -26.00
CA ASP A 204 -16.80 12.63 -26.63
C ASP A 204 -15.34 12.25 -26.88
N GLN A 205 -14.44 13.23 -26.91
CA GLN A 205 -12.99 13.05 -26.93
C GLN A 205 -12.44 13.41 -25.54
N ARG A 206 -12.84 12.66 -24.50
CA ARG A 206 -12.32 12.90 -23.14
C ARG A 206 -10.80 12.83 -23.17
N TRP A 207 -10.17 14.00 -23.13
CA TRP A 207 -8.78 14.17 -22.79
C TRP A 207 -8.60 13.57 -21.40
N PHE A 208 -8.06 12.37 -21.35
CA PHE A 208 -7.65 11.73 -20.10
C PHE A 208 -6.65 12.67 -19.43
N THR A 209 -7.08 13.32 -18.34
CA THR A 209 -6.20 13.75 -17.27
C THR A 209 -5.76 12.48 -16.53
N GLY A 210 -5.00 11.64 -17.25
CA GLY A 210 -4.36 10.44 -16.71
C GLY A 210 -3.17 10.78 -15.82
N ASP A 211 -2.72 12.04 -15.82
CA ASP A 211 -1.64 12.50 -14.98
C ASP A 211 -2.12 13.53 -13.97
N MET A 212 -1.64 13.35 -12.74
CA MET A 212 -1.87 14.14 -11.53
C MET A 212 -3.06 13.71 -10.65
N ILE A 213 -2.79 12.64 -9.90
CA ILE A 213 -3.47 12.32 -8.64
C ILE A 213 -3.14 13.41 -7.61
N GLN A 214 -4.15 13.86 -6.85
CA GLN A 214 -4.11 14.96 -5.88
C GLN A 214 -2.73 15.20 -5.20
N PHE A 215 -2.06 16.28 -5.58
CA PHE A 215 -1.20 17.02 -4.65
C PHE A 215 -2.09 17.97 -3.85
N ASP A 216 -2.63 17.49 -2.73
CA ASP A 216 -2.78 18.39 -1.59
C ASP A 216 -1.37 18.65 -1.07
N GLU A 217 -0.97 19.93 -1.05
CA GLU A 217 0.23 20.46 -0.37
C GLU A 217 1.58 20.56 -1.11
N ALA A 218 1.60 20.99 -2.37
CA ALA A 218 2.83 21.51 -3.00
C ALA A 218 2.60 22.90 -3.60
N TYR A 219 2.76 23.95 -2.78
CA TYR A 219 3.06 25.32 -3.22
C TYR A 219 3.93 25.93 -2.13
N THR A 220 5.21 26.09 -2.44
CA THR A 220 6.34 26.67 -1.68
C THR A 220 7.52 26.64 -2.68
N TYR A 221 8.39 27.62 -2.90
CA TYR A 221 8.78 28.87 -2.22
C TYR A 221 9.34 29.84 -3.27
N ALA A 222 9.16 31.14 -3.03
CA ALA A 222 10.13 32.18 -3.38
C ALA A 222 9.97 33.30 -2.35
N ASP A 223 10.71 33.24 -1.23
CA ASP A 223 11.31 34.45 -0.64
C ASP A 223 12.33 34.06 0.45
N THR A 224 13.60 34.30 0.17
CA THR A 224 14.70 34.34 1.14
C THR A 224 14.75 35.75 1.72
N GLY A 225 13.98 36.00 2.78
CA GLY A 225 13.98 37.28 3.47
C GLY A 225 13.38 37.15 4.86
N SER A 226 14.23 37.08 5.88
CA SER A 226 13.84 37.09 7.29
C SER A 226 12.84 38.22 7.60
N PRO A 227 11.63 37.94 8.11
CA PRO A 227 10.77 38.98 8.64
C PRO A 227 11.13 39.25 10.10
N ARG A 228 11.58 40.48 10.41
CA ARG A 228 11.64 41.00 11.78
C ARG A 228 10.22 41.00 12.38
N ALA A 229 10.10 40.53 13.62
CA ALA A 229 8.86 40.51 14.38
C ALA A 229 8.29 41.93 14.59
N PRO A 230 6.99 42.19 14.35
CA PRO A 230 6.36 43.44 14.75
C PRO A 230 5.93 43.39 16.22
N SER A 231 6.23 44.48 16.93
CA SER A 231 5.89 44.76 18.32
C SER A 231 4.41 45.16 18.52
N SER A 232 3.96 45.00 19.77
CA SER A 232 2.63 45.21 20.36
C SER A 232 1.78 46.43 19.92
N PRO A 233 0.45 46.41 20.21
CA PRO A 233 -0.56 47.19 19.50
C PRO A 233 -0.73 48.63 20.03
N MET A 234 -0.82 49.60 19.11
CA MET A 234 -1.15 50.99 19.40
C MET A 234 -2.66 51.28 19.34
N ALA A 235 -3.06 52.18 20.22
CA ALA A 235 -4.43 52.49 20.63
C ALA A 235 -5.32 53.15 19.56
N ILE A 236 -6.62 52.95 19.81
CA ILE A 236 -7.81 53.38 19.08
C ILE A 236 -7.84 54.90 18.81
N ARG A 237 -8.00 55.28 17.54
CA ARG A 237 -8.66 56.54 17.14
C ARG A 237 -9.73 56.25 16.09
N ARG A 238 -10.98 56.60 16.44
CA ARG A 238 -12.16 56.58 15.54
C ARG A 238 -12.05 57.69 14.50
N SER A 239 -12.30 57.40 13.21
CA SER A 239 -12.80 58.29 12.12
C SER A 239 -12.88 57.51 10.78
N PRO A 240 -13.56 58.00 9.72
CA PRO A 240 -14.96 57.82 9.31
C PRO A 240 -15.07 56.94 8.02
N PRO A 241 -16.24 56.78 7.34
CA PRO A 241 -16.41 55.83 6.23
C PRO A 241 -15.43 56.07 5.09
N THR A 242 -14.76 55.00 4.65
CA THR A 242 -13.81 55.04 3.52
C THR A 242 -14.50 55.48 2.24
N ARG A 243 -14.04 56.61 1.68
CA ARG A 243 -14.30 57.07 0.31
C ARG A 243 -14.02 55.95 -0.68
N ASP A 244 -15.07 55.52 -1.37
CA ASP A 244 -15.07 54.58 -2.48
C ASP A 244 -15.05 55.39 -3.78
N GLU A 245 -13.88 55.94 -4.14
CA GLU A 245 -13.71 56.71 -5.38
C GLU A 245 -12.37 56.39 -6.05
N ARG A 246 -12.21 55.16 -6.55
CA ARG A 246 -11.38 54.86 -7.74
C ARG A 246 -11.89 53.60 -8.43
N LEU A 247 -13.08 53.66 -9.03
CA LEU A 247 -13.52 52.89 -10.21
C LEU A 247 -15.05 53.04 -10.30
N GLY A 248 -15.51 53.96 -11.16
CA GLY A 248 -16.93 54.25 -11.35
C GLY A 248 -17.73 53.07 -11.93
N PRO A 249 -19.07 53.20 -11.98
CA PRO A 249 -19.93 52.21 -12.61
C PRO A 249 -19.59 52.08 -14.10
N LEU A 250 -19.55 50.85 -14.61
CA LEU A 250 -19.48 50.57 -16.04
C LEU A 250 -20.78 51.08 -16.70
N ALA A 251 -20.77 52.31 -17.20
CA ALA A 251 -21.83 52.91 -18.01
C ALA A 251 -21.23 53.93 -19.01
N PRO A 252 -21.92 54.21 -20.14
CA PRO A 252 -21.29 54.16 -21.46
C PRO A 252 -20.81 55.52 -21.96
N ALA A 253 -19.56 55.60 -22.41
CA ALA A 253 -19.08 56.68 -23.25
C ALA A 253 -18.08 56.16 -24.29
N GLN A 254 -18.59 55.98 -25.52
CA GLN A 254 -17.94 56.31 -26.79
C GLN A 254 -16.46 55.93 -26.96
N ARG A 255 -16.22 54.62 -27.08
CA ARG A 255 -15.25 53.89 -27.94
C ARG A 255 -15.27 52.47 -27.41
N GLN A 256 -15.78 51.50 -28.18
CA GLN A 256 -15.85 50.10 -27.72
C GLN A 256 -14.44 49.66 -27.28
N PRO A 257 -14.19 49.42 -25.98
CA PRO A 257 -12.92 48.85 -25.57
C PRO A 257 -12.83 47.44 -26.15
N PRO A 258 -11.63 46.94 -26.49
CA PRO A 258 -11.49 45.57 -26.97
C PRO A 258 -12.07 44.63 -25.92
N THR A 259 -13.14 43.91 -26.27
CA THR A 259 -13.77 42.93 -25.40
C THR A 259 -12.76 41.83 -25.11
N ARG A 260 -12.41 41.66 -23.83
CA ARG A 260 -11.43 40.65 -23.43
C ARG A 260 -11.94 39.24 -23.77
N THR A 261 -11.05 38.41 -24.31
CA THR A 261 -11.30 36.98 -24.52
C THR A 261 -11.19 36.20 -23.21
N PHE A 262 -11.65 34.95 -23.19
CA PHE A 262 -11.60 34.08 -22.02
C PHE A 262 -10.19 33.98 -21.41
N PRO A 263 -9.10 33.72 -22.18
CA PRO A 263 -7.73 33.79 -21.63
C PRO A 263 -7.35 35.14 -21.02
N GLN A 264 -7.77 36.24 -21.64
CA GLN A 264 -7.48 37.59 -21.14
C GLN A 264 -8.28 37.89 -19.87
N TRP A 265 -9.50 37.39 -19.74
CA TRP A 265 -10.28 37.46 -18.51
C TRP A 265 -9.67 36.61 -17.39
N VAL A 266 -9.17 35.41 -17.70
CA VAL A 266 -8.45 34.58 -16.72
C VAL A 266 -7.24 35.35 -16.19
N LYS A 267 -6.37 35.83 -17.07
CA LYS A 267 -5.19 36.62 -16.68
C LYS A 267 -5.56 37.83 -15.82
N TYR A 268 -6.56 38.60 -16.25
CA TYR A 268 -7.03 39.78 -15.52
C TYR A 268 -7.54 39.45 -14.11
N LEU A 269 -8.36 38.40 -13.94
CA LEU A 269 -8.87 38.02 -12.63
C LEU A 269 -7.80 37.38 -11.74
N VAL A 270 -6.82 36.67 -12.33
CA VAL A 270 -5.64 36.15 -11.63
C VAL A 270 -4.81 37.31 -11.07
N ASP A 271 -4.46 38.29 -11.89
CA ASP A 271 -3.70 39.48 -11.46
C ASP A 271 -4.45 40.27 -10.37
N LEU A 272 -5.78 40.23 -10.39
CA LEU A 272 -6.62 40.96 -9.44
C LEU A 272 -6.77 40.25 -8.09
N PHE A 273 -6.85 38.91 -8.08
CA PHE A 273 -7.22 38.15 -6.88
C PHE A 273 -6.20 37.11 -6.44
N MET A 274 -5.51 36.47 -7.38
CA MET A 274 -4.70 35.28 -7.09
C MET A 274 -3.22 35.60 -6.88
N VAL A 275 -2.80 36.82 -7.20
CA VAL A 275 -1.40 37.23 -7.12
C VAL A 275 -1.10 37.99 -5.82
N ARG A 276 0.09 37.76 -5.26
CA ARG A 276 0.62 38.50 -4.11
C ARG A 276 0.81 39.99 -4.42
N GLY A 277 0.70 40.83 -3.40
CA GLY A 277 0.74 42.30 -3.53
C GLY A 277 -0.62 42.93 -3.86
N THR A 278 -1.70 42.17 -3.80
CA THR A 278 -3.09 42.66 -3.97
C THR A 278 -3.71 43.16 -2.67
N ASN A 279 -3.11 42.83 -1.51
CA ASN A 279 -3.69 43.06 -0.19
C ASN A 279 -5.11 42.50 -0.06
N GLY A 280 -5.44 41.45 -0.81
CA GLY A 280 -6.75 40.81 -0.81
C GLY A 280 -6.83 39.59 0.12
N PRO A 281 -8.04 39.05 0.32
CA PRO A 281 -8.27 37.89 1.19
C PRO A 281 -7.52 36.63 0.74
N VAL A 282 -7.31 36.44 -0.56
CA VAL A 282 -6.57 35.29 -1.08
C VAL A 282 -5.08 35.39 -0.73
N GLN A 283 -4.49 36.58 -0.77
CA GLN A 283 -3.11 36.78 -0.31
C GLN A 283 -2.99 36.45 1.18
N TRP A 284 -3.92 36.94 2.00
CA TRP A 284 -3.94 36.62 3.43
C TRP A 284 -4.06 35.11 3.68
N TRP A 285 -4.86 34.39 2.90
CA TRP A 285 -4.91 32.92 2.94
C TRP A 285 -3.60 32.25 2.55
N MET A 286 -2.91 32.75 1.53
CA MET A 286 -1.58 32.26 1.15
C MET A 286 -0.59 32.41 2.30
N ASP A 287 -0.60 33.57 2.95
CA ASP A 287 0.30 33.89 4.07
C ASP A 287 0.00 33.03 5.29
N LEU A 288 -1.29 32.92 5.68
CA LEU A 288 -1.72 32.08 6.79
C LEU A 288 -1.41 30.60 6.57
N ARG A 289 -1.61 30.09 5.34
CA ARG A 289 -1.26 28.72 4.97
C ARG A 289 0.25 28.50 5.07
N THR A 290 1.05 29.45 4.60
CA THR A 290 2.52 29.37 4.66
C THR A 290 2.98 29.33 6.10
N TYR A 291 2.48 30.26 6.93
CA TYR A 291 2.75 30.33 8.36
C TYR A 291 2.40 29.03 9.09
N GLY A 292 1.18 28.50 8.89
CA GLY A 292 0.75 27.24 9.52
C GLY A 292 1.60 26.04 9.11
N ARG A 293 2.02 25.97 7.84
CA ARG A 293 2.94 24.92 7.36
C ARG A 293 4.33 25.05 7.96
N THR A 294 4.87 26.26 8.09
CA THR A 294 6.17 26.48 8.72
C THR A 294 6.17 26.03 10.18
N ILE A 295 5.11 26.37 10.95
CA ILE A 295 4.96 25.86 12.32
C ILE A 295 4.93 24.33 12.33
N PHE A 296 4.12 23.73 11.45
CA PHE A 296 4.04 22.27 11.37
C PHE A 296 5.38 21.61 11.08
N MET A 297 6.17 22.14 10.15
CA MET A 297 7.48 21.58 9.81
C MET A 297 8.51 21.75 10.93
N ASN A 298 8.43 22.85 11.70
CA ASN A 298 9.41 23.19 12.72
C ASN A 298 8.98 22.75 14.14
N THR A 299 7.83 22.12 14.30
CA THR A 299 7.36 21.61 15.59
C THR A 299 7.53 20.09 15.62
N PRO A 300 8.44 19.53 16.45
CA PRO A 300 8.59 18.09 16.56
C PRO A 300 7.27 17.47 17.04
N THR A 301 6.68 16.61 16.21
CA THR A 301 5.45 15.89 16.55
C THR A 301 5.70 14.94 17.72
N GLU A 302 4.75 14.83 18.66
CA GLU A 302 4.81 13.80 19.70
C GLU A 302 4.94 12.39 19.05
N GLY A 303 5.89 11.59 19.54
CA GLY A 303 6.14 10.26 19.02
C GLY A 303 4.97 9.32 19.27
N HIS A 304 4.33 8.83 18.21
CA HIS A 304 3.17 7.92 18.29
C HIS A 304 3.56 6.43 18.26
N ILE A 305 4.86 6.11 18.26
CA ILE A 305 5.38 4.74 18.12
C ILE A 305 6.13 4.35 19.39
N GLY A 306 5.70 3.25 20.01
CA GLY A 306 6.36 2.60 21.14
C GLY A 306 6.81 1.19 20.80
N TRP A 307 7.77 0.67 21.57
CA TRP A 307 8.24 -0.72 21.48
C TRP A 307 8.09 -1.39 22.83
N LYS A 308 7.50 -2.57 22.87
CA LYS A 308 7.32 -3.39 24.08
C LYS A 308 8.02 -4.73 23.90
N SER A 309 8.66 -5.21 24.98
CA SER A 309 9.35 -6.53 25.01
C SER A 309 10.30 -6.80 23.83
N GLY A 310 10.98 -5.76 23.34
CA GLY A 310 11.94 -5.85 22.24
C GLY A 310 11.33 -5.85 20.83
N ASP A 311 10.28 -6.64 20.60
CA ASP A 311 9.82 -7.02 19.25
C ASP A 311 8.33 -6.71 18.96
N GLU A 312 7.59 -6.15 19.94
CA GLU A 312 6.19 -5.72 19.79
C GLU A 312 6.14 -4.20 19.50
N LEU A 313 5.51 -3.82 18.39
CA LEU A 313 5.31 -2.43 17.99
C LEU A 313 3.94 -1.94 18.46
N LEU A 314 3.91 -0.72 19.01
CA LEU A 314 2.70 0.00 19.42
C LEU A 314 2.57 1.27 18.58
N TYR A 315 1.50 1.43 17.82
CA TYR A 315 1.16 2.67 17.09
C TYR A 315 -0.29 3.06 17.36
N LYS A 316 -0.51 4.07 18.20
CA LYS A 316 -1.86 4.47 18.65
C LYS A 316 -2.61 3.27 19.24
N GLN A 317 -3.65 2.78 18.57
CA GLN A 317 -4.46 1.62 18.97
C GLN A 317 -4.01 0.31 18.32
N ILE A 318 -3.08 0.39 17.36
CA ILE A 318 -2.57 -0.76 16.61
C ILE A 318 -1.36 -1.32 17.35
N HIS A 319 -1.33 -2.64 17.50
CA HIS A 319 -0.18 -3.34 18.05
C HIS A 319 0.00 -4.70 17.38
N PHE A 320 1.24 -5.07 17.11
CA PHE A 320 1.61 -6.37 16.55
C PHE A 320 3.10 -6.63 16.75
N THR A 321 3.50 -7.90 16.67
CA THR A 321 4.91 -8.30 16.77
C THR A 321 5.60 -8.25 15.41
N MET A 322 6.93 -8.11 15.37
CA MET A 322 7.68 -8.24 14.12
C MET A 322 7.52 -9.62 13.49
N GLY A 323 7.23 -10.65 14.29
CA GLY A 323 6.81 -11.98 13.80
C GLY A 323 5.52 -11.92 12.98
N ASP A 324 4.49 -11.23 13.48
CA ASP A 324 3.23 -11.01 12.74
C ASP A 324 3.47 -10.24 11.45
N PHE A 325 4.32 -9.22 11.49
CA PHE A 325 4.65 -8.40 10.32
C PHE A 325 5.35 -9.20 9.21
N ARG A 326 6.32 -10.04 9.57
CA ARG A 326 6.96 -10.96 8.61
C ARG A 326 5.97 -12.03 8.13
N GLY A 327 5.13 -12.55 9.03
CA GLY A 327 4.06 -13.50 8.71
C GLY A 327 3.07 -12.94 7.68
N LEU A 328 2.69 -11.66 7.79
CA LEU A 328 1.89 -10.96 6.79
C LEU A 328 2.59 -10.96 5.43
N ALA A 329 3.87 -10.59 5.37
CA ALA A 329 4.63 -10.51 4.12
C ALA A 329 4.71 -11.87 3.40
N HIS A 330 5.12 -12.93 4.11
CA HIS A 330 5.23 -14.28 3.55
C HIS A 330 3.86 -14.87 3.19
N GLY A 331 2.87 -14.75 4.09
CA GLY A 331 1.53 -15.25 3.83
C GLY A 331 0.85 -14.55 2.63
N LEU A 332 1.15 -13.27 2.38
CA LEU A 332 0.73 -12.59 1.17
C LEU A 332 1.35 -13.21 -0.08
N VAL A 333 2.66 -13.45 -0.08
CA VAL A 333 3.39 -14.03 -1.21
C VAL A 333 2.91 -15.45 -1.50
N ASP A 334 2.74 -16.29 -0.48
CA ASP A 334 2.29 -17.67 -0.63
C ASP A 334 0.88 -17.75 -1.22
N ARG A 335 -0.07 -16.95 -0.69
CA ARG A 335 -1.43 -16.89 -1.24
C ARG A 335 -1.45 -16.41 -2.69
N MET A 336 -0.64 -15.39 -3.02
CA MET A 336 -0.53 -14.92 -4.40
C MET A 336 0.08 -15.98 -5.32
N ARG A 337 1.10 -16.70 -4.88
CA ARG A 337 1.72 -17.79 -5.64
C ARG A 337 0.72 -18.90 -5.90
N GLN A 338 0.02 -19.36 -4.86
CA GLN A 338 -1.03 -20.37 -4.99
C GLN A 338 -2.10 -19.91 -5.97
N GLN A 339 -2.62 -18.69 -5.81
CA GLN A 339 -3.64 -18.15 -6.70
C GLN A 339 -3.14 -18.04 -8.16
N LEU A 340 -1.94 -17.51 -8.38
CA LEU A 340 -1.40 -17.35 -9.73
C LEU A 340 -1.16 -18.72 -10.39
N VAL A 341 -0.53 -19.65 -9.68
CA VAL A 341 -0.15 -20.97 -10.23
C VAL A 341 -1.37 -21.85 -10.43
N GLN A 342 -2.25 -21.98 -9.43
CA GLN A 342 -3.39 -22.91 -9.48
C GLN A 342 -4.58 -22.31 -10.21
N GLU A 343 -4.96 -21.06 -9.88
CA GLU A 343 -6.22 -20.50 -10.36
C GLU A 343 -6.11 -19.72 -11.68
N LEU A 344 -4.94 -19.13 -11.96
CA LEU A 344 -4.74 -18.28 -13.14
C LEU A 344 -3.90 -18.96 -14.23
N MET A 345 -2.90 -19.76 -13.85
CA MET A 345 -2.05 -20.52 -14.79
C MET A 345 -2.47 -21.99 -14.92
N PHE A 346 -3.36 -22.49 -14.06
CA PHE A 346 -3.85 -23.88 -14.07
C PHE A 346 -2.75 -24.94 -14.02
N CYS A 347 -1.77 -24.71 -13.15
CA CYS A 347 -0.58 -25.54 -12.95
C CYS A 347 -0.73 -26.48 -11.74
N ASP A 348 -1.91 -27.07 -11.53
CA ASP A 348 -2.19 -27.94 -10.37
C ASP A 348 -1.33 -29.23 -10.37
N HIS A 349 -0.93 -29.69 -11.55
CA HIS A 349 -0.23 -30.97 -11.76
C HIS A 349 1.10 -30.83 -12.52
N HIS A 350 1.44 -29.62 -12.97
CA HIS A 350 2.64 -29.32 -13.73
C HIS A 350 3.27 -28.03 -13.21
N PRO A 351 4.60 -27.96 -13.01
CA PRO A 351 5.24 -26.73 -12.59
C PRO A 351 5.07 -25.63 -13.66
N PRO A 352 4.97 -24.35 -13.26
CA PRO A 352 4.98 -23.25 -14.22
C PRO A 352 6.32 -23.22 -14.99
N PRO A 353 6.33 -22.65 -16.20
CA PRO A 353 7.54 -22.47 -17.00
C PRO A 353 8.63 -21.69 -16.26
N ASP A 354 9.88 -22.16 -16.37
CA ASP A 354 11.03 -21.51 -15.75
C ASP A 354 11.32 -20.15 -16.39
N ILE A 355 11.64 -19.15 -15.56
CA ILE A 355 12.06 -17.84 -16.03
C ILE A 355 13.61 -17.85 -16.16
N PRO A 356 14.18 -17.46 -17.32
CA PRO A 356 15.61 -17.49 -17.57
C PRO A 356 16.33 -16.31 -16.90
N TRP A 357 16.30 -16.25 -15.56
CA TRP A 357 16.69 -15.07 -14.80
C TRP A 357 18.12 -14.56 -15.00
N ASP A 358 19.08 -15.46 -15.17
CA ASP A 358 20.48 -15.08 -15.42
C ASP A 358 20.69 -14.56 -16.88
N HIS A 359 19.68 -14.71 -17.73
CA HIS A 359 19.66 -14.31 -19.13
C HIS A 359 18.44 -13.44 -19.48
N LEU A 360 17.84 -12.76 -18.49
CA LEU A 360 16.83 -11.75 -18.74
C LEU A 360 17.53 -10.48 -19.25
N TYR A 361 17.18 -10.07 -20.47
CA TYR A 361 17.64 -8.82 -21.04
C TYR A 361 16.52 -7.79 -21.02
N ASP A 362 16.88 -6.56 -20.67
CA ASP A 362 15.97 -5.43 -20.75
C ASP A 362 16.68 -4.19 -21.29
N ASP A 363 16.32 -3.78 -22.51
CA ASP A 363 16.77 -2.51 -23.08
C ASP A 363 15.89 -1.34 -22.60
N ALA A 364 16.44 -0.53 -21.69
CA ALA A 364 15.77 0.66 -21.18
C ALA A 364 15.83 1.88 -22.12
N THR A 365 16.67 1.83 -23.16
CA THR A 365 16.75 2.88 -24.17
C THR A 365 15.61 2.80 -25.17
N GLN A 366 15.04 1.61 -25.35
CA GLN A 366 13.98 1.35 -26.29
C GLN A 366 12.71 2.15 -25.97
N SER A 367 12.22 2.87 -26.98
CA SER A 367 11.10 3.82 -26.88
C SER A 367 9.89 3.44 -27.73
N ALA A 368 9.91 2.30 -28.42
CA ALA A 368 8.77 1.83 -29.20
C ALA A 368 7.52 1.69 -28.32
N THR A 369 6.37 2.14 -28.83
CA THR A 369 5.06 1.96 -28.17
C THR A 369 4.77 0.47 -27.97
N GLY A 370 4.31 0.11 -26.79
CA GLY A 370 4.05 -1.28 -26.40
C GLY A 370 5.30 -2.07 -25.98
N TRP A 371 6.50 -1.47 -26.02
CA TRP A 371 7.73 -2.16 -25.62
C TRP A 371 7.78 -2.51 -24.14
N SER A 372 8.21 -3.73 -23.83
CA SER A 372 8.50 -4.25 -22.50
C SER A 372 9.68 -5.23 -22.58
N PHE A 373 10.33 -5.54 -21.46
CA PHE A 373 11.43 -6.51 -21.40
C PHE A 373 11.05 -7.89 -21.96
N LEU A 374 9.75 -8.24 -21.92
CA LEU A 374 9.21 -9.47 -22.51
C LEU A 374 9.39 -9.55 -24.04
N GLN A 375 9.61 -8.43 -24.73
CA GLN A 375 9.81 -8.35 -26.17
C GLN A 375 11.29 -8.33 -26.57
N ASP A 376 12.21 -8.36 -25.60
CA ASP A 376 13.65 -8.38 -25.88
C ASP A 376 14.06 -9.76 -26.40
N ILE A 377 14.39 -9.81 -27.70
CA ILE A 377 14.73 -11.04 -28.43
C ILE A 377 15.97 -11.76 -27.89
N ARG A 378 16.79 -11.09 -27.07
CA ARG A 378 17.98 -11.69 -26.46
C ARG A 378 17.63 -12.63 -25.30
N THR A 379 16.43 -12.46 -24.72
CA THR A 379 15.95 -13.31 -23.63
C THR A 379 15.49 -14.66 -24.17
N PRO A 380 16.09 -15.79 -23.76
CA PRO A 380 15.76 -17.11 -24.26
C PRO A 380 14.52 -17.69 -23.55
N TRP A 381 13.34 -17.15 -23.84
CA TRP A 381 12.09 -17.67 -23.27
C TRP A 381 11.84 -19.13 -23.69
N PRO A 382 11.53 -20.05 -22.75
CA PRO A 382 11.37 -21.47 -23.08
C PRO A 382 10.08 -21.78 -23.86
N ILE A 383 9.12 -20.85 -23.85
CA ILE A 383 7.81 -20.97 -24.50
C ILE A 383 7.34 -19.58 -24.98
N ASP A 384 6.38 -19.56 -25.90
CA ASP A 384 5.67 -18.32 -26.24
C ASP A 384 4.54 -18.03 -25.23
N GLY A 385 4.78 -17.06 -24.35
CA GLY A 385 3.80 -16.68 -23.33
C GLY A 385 2.50 -16.10 -23.87
N ARG A 386 2.49 -15.56 -25.10
CA ARG A 386 1.26 -15.04 -25.73
C ARG A 386 0.30 -16.16 -26.10
N GLU A 387 0.82 -17.33 -26.46
CA GLU A 387 0.01 -18.46 -26.92
C GLU A 387 -0.14 -19.56 -25.87
N TRP A 388 0.71 -19.60 -24.85
CA TRP A 388 0.79 -20.73 -23.93
C TRP A 388 -0.52 -21.09 -23.24
N LEU A 389 -1.21 -20.13 -22.59
CA LEU A 389 -2.47 -20.44 -21.90
C LEU A 389 -3.60 -20.81 -22.86
N ILE A 390 -3.71 -20.12 -23.99
CA ILE A 390 -4.77 -20.39 -24.97
C ILE A 390 -4.58 -21.77 -25.63
N GLN A 391 -3.34 -22.15 -25.94
CA GLN A 391 -3.01 -23.49 -26.44
C GLN A 391 -3.29 -24.58 -25.42
N ARG A 392 -3.01 -24.35 -24.12
CA ARG A 392 -3.35 -25.29 -23.04
C ARG A 392 -4.85 -25.46 -22.87
N VAL A 393 -5.64 -24.39 -22.98
CA VAL A 393 -7.11 -24.49 -23.00
C VAL A 393 -7.58 -25.35 -24.18
N GLY A 394 -6.91 -25.25 -25.32
CA GLY A 394 -7.19 -26.04 -26.53
C GLY A 394 -6.79 -27.53 -26.46
N SER A 395 -5.71 -27.85 -25.74
CA SER A 395 -5.09 -29.18 -25.75
C SER A 395 -5.39 -30.03 -24.51
N GLU A 396 -5.64 -29.41 -23.35
CA GLU A 396 -5.90 -30.13 -22.10
C GLU A 396 -7.41 -30.38 -21.88
N PRO A 397 -7.87 -31.64 -21.77
CA PRO A 397 -9.29 -31.95 -21.65
C PRO A 397 -9.98 -31.25 -20.47
N ALA A 398 -9.30 -31.14 -19.32
CA ALA A 398 -9.84 -30.50 -18.13
C ALA A 398 -10.08 -28.99 -18.33
N LEU A 399 -9.15 -28.29 -18.99
CA LEU A 399 -9.27 -26.86 -19.28
C LEU A 399 -10.27 -26.61 -20.41
N TRP A 400 -10.28 -27.48 -21.43
CA TRP A 400 -11.27 -27.45 -22.49
C TRP A 400 -12.69 -27.50 -21.92
N HIS A 401 -13.01 -28.48 -21.06
CA HIS A 401 -14.34 -28.55 -20.43
C HIS A 401 -14.67 -27.35 -19.53
N ARG A 402 -13.66 -26.74 -18.92
CA ARG A 402 -13.82 -25.55 -18.07
C ARG A 402 -14.16 -24.31 -18.89
N PHE A 403 -13.48 -24.08 -20.01
CA PHE A 403 -13.55 -22.85 -20.78
C PHE A 403 -14.40 -22.93 -22.05
N MET A 404 -14.53 -24.09 -22.68
CA MET A 404 -15.24 -24.25 -23.94
C MET A 404 -16.68 -24.75 -23.74
N GLN A 405 -17.57 -24.35 -24.65
CA GLN A 405 -18.95 -24.83 -24.70
C GLN A 405 -19.00 -26.31 -25.13
N SER A 406 -20.04 -27.03 -24.72
CA SER A 406 -20.24 -28.47 -25.00
C SER A 406 -20.27 -28.82 -26.49
N HIS A 407 -20.60 -27.86 -27.35
CA HIS A 407 -20.67 -28.03 -28.81
C HIS A 407 -19.40 -27.53 -29.54
N GLY A 408 -18.37 -27.07 -28.80
CA GLY A 408 -17.05 -26.70 -29.34
C GLY A 408 -16.93 -25.34 -30.04
N THR A 409 -18.03 -24.59 -30.22
CA THR A 409 -18.05 -23.37 -31.06
C THR A 409 -17.80 -22.05 -30.32
N GLY A 410 -17.36 -22.06 -29.06
CA GLY A 410 -17.03 -20.82 -28.34
C GLY A 410 -16.66 -20.99 -26.87
N PHE A 411 -16.21 -19.91 -26.24
CA PHE A 411 -15.90 -19.88 -24.82
C PHE A 411 -17.16 -19.70 -23.97
N ARG A 412 -17.11 -20.22 -22.74
CA ARG A 412 -18.13 -20.05 -21.70
C ARG A 412 -17.93 -18.71 -21.01
N MET A 413 -18.82 -17.76 -21.24
CA MET A 413 -18.79 -16.43 -20.58
C MET A 413 -18.65 -16.50 -19.05
N PRO A 414 -19.39 -17.37 -18.31
CA PRO A 414 -19.24 -17.44 -16.86
C PRO A 414 -17.86 -17.93 -16.38
N ALA A 415 -17.16 -18.71 -17.22
CA ALA A 415 -15.80 -19.17 -16.91
C ALA A 415 -14.79 -18.03 -17.09
N ILE A 416 -14.93 -17.23 -18.15
CA ILE A 416 -14.13 -16.02 -18.37
C ILE A 416 -14.36 -15.02 -17.23
N ASP A 417 -15.61 -14.73 -16.85
CA ASP A 417 -15.91 -13.79 -15.76
C ASP A 417 -15.33 -14.26 -14.42
N ARG A 418 -15.32 -15.59 -14.17
CA ARG A 418 -14.67 -16.16 -12.97
C ARG A 418 -13.16 -15.97 -13.00
N PHE A 419 -12.52 -16.22 -14.15
CA PHE A 419 -11.10 -16.00 -14.34
C PHE A 419 -10.72 -14.53 -14.13
N PHE A 420 -11.49 -13.60 -14.70
CA PHE A 420 -11.31 -12.16 -14.52
C PHE A 420 -11.41 -11.70 -13.07
N ARG A 421 -12.37 -12.23 -12.29
CA ARG A 421 -12.42 -11.97 -10.85
C ARG A 421 -11.16 -12.46 -10.12
N GLY A 422 -10.61 -13.61 -10.51
CA GLY A 422 -9.34 -14.11 -9.99
C GLY A 422 -8.18 -13.14 -10.28
N VAL A 423 -8.09 -12.63 -11.52
CA VAL A 423 -7.07 -11.64 -11.91
C VAL A 423 -7.19 -10.34 -11.10
N SER A 424 -8.40 -9.82 -10.91
CA SER A 424 -8.64 -8.63 -10.09
C SER A 424 -8.16 -8.84 -8.65
N GLN A 425 -8.48 -9.98 -8.05
CA GLN A 425 -8.05 -10.31 -6.68
C GLN A 425 -6.53 -10.51 -6.57
N PHE A 426 -5.90 -11.12 -7.57
CA PHE A 426 -4.45 -11.26 -7.62
C PHE A 426 -3.77 -9.88 -7.68
N ARG A 427 -4.25 -8.98 -8.55
CA ARG A 427 -3.75 -7.59 -8.64
C ARG A 427 -3.93 -6.83 -7.32
N GLU A 428 -5.08 -6.98 -6.65
CA GLU A 428 -5.30 -6.43 -5.30
C GLU A 428 -4.21 -6.85 -4.32
N ARG A 429 -3.92 -8.15 -4.22
CA ARG A 429 -2.89 -8.67 -3.32
C ARG A 429 -1.48 -8.23 -3.75
N LEU A 430 -1.20 -8.23 -5.06
CA LEU A 430 0.09 -7.79 -5.60
C LEU A 430 0.36 -6.33 -5.25
N SER A 431 -0.66 -5.47 -5.28
CA SER A 431 -0.50 -4.06 -4.89
C SER A 431 -0.06 -3.91 -3.44
N VAL A 432 -0.61 -4.72 -2.52
CA VAL A 432 -0.22 -4.71 -1.11
C VAL A 432 1.16 -5.33 -0.92
N ALA A 433 1.46 -6.44 -1.60
CA ALA A 433 2.76 -7.09 -1.50
C ALA A 433 3.89 -6.20 -2.01
N VAL A 434 3.72 -5.51 -3.14
CA VAL A 434 4.69 -4.52 -3.61
C VAL A 434 4.82 -3.38 -2.61
N HIS A 435 3.71 -2.88 -2.06
CA HIS A 435 3.74 -1.78 -1.09
C HIS A 435 4.45 -2.14 0.22
N ILE A 436 4.35 -3.39 0.68
CA ILE A 436 4.93 -3.86 1.95
C ILE A 436 6.36 -4.38 1.78
N CYS A 437 6.62 -5.12 0.69
CA CYS A 437 7.82 -5.95 0.58
C CYS A 437 8.91 -5.37 -0.32
N ALA A 438 8.63 -4.41 -1.21
CA ALA A 438 9.60 -3.88 -2.17
C ALA A 438 10.66 -2.91 -1.57
N GLY A 439 10.83 -2.93 -0.24
CA GLY A 439 11.54 -1.91 0.52
C GLY A 439 10.57 -1.03 1.33
N ALA A 440 10.84 0.27 1.36
CA ALA A 440 10.03 1.26 2.06
C ALA A 440 8.73 1.64 1.29
N PRO A 441 7.65 2.03 2.00
CA PRO A 441 6.33 2.22 1.40
C PRO A 441 6.28 3.29 0.30
N SER A 442 5.73 2.92 -0.84
CA SER A 442 5.40 3.84 -1.94
C SER A 442 4.28 4.81 -1.58
N ARG A 443 4.18 5.95 -2.29
CA ARG A 443 2.93 6.72 -2.21
C ARG A 443 1.83 6.00 -2.97
N GLY A 444 0.62 5.97 -2.41
CA GLY A 444 -0.55 5.36 -3.08
C GLY A 444 -0.65 5.79 -4.56
N PRO A 445 -0.58 7.09 -4.87
CA PRO A 445 -0.53 7.58 -6.24
C PRO A 445 0.61 7.02 -7.12
N GLU A 446 1.84 6.97 -6.60
CA GLU A 446 3.02 6.46 -7.32
C GLU A 446 2.91 4.97 -7.62
N LEU A 447 2.33 4.20 -6.71
CA LEU A 447 2.10 2.78 -6.93
C LEU A 447 1.06 2.59 -8.04
N MET A 448 -0.01 3.38 -8.04
CA MET A 448 -1.12 3.23 -8.99
C MET A 448 -0.73 3.63 -10.43
N SER A 449 0.33 4.42 -10.63
CA SER A 449 0.79 4.87 -11.95
C SER A 449 1.82 3.95 -12.62
N ILE A 450 2.09 2.77 -12.07
CA ILE A 450 3.11 1.86 -12.61
C ILE A 450 2.67 1.26 -13.96
N ARG A 451 3.46 1.51 -15.00
CA ARG A 451 3.30 0.96 -16.36
C ARG A 451 4.28 -0.17 -16.62
N HIS A 452 3.82 -1.25 -17.25
CA HIS A 452 4.69 -2.38 -17.61
C HIS A 452 5.25 -2.31 -19.04
N CYS A 453 4.65 -1.48 -19.90
CA CYS A 453 5.13 -1.24 -21.26
C CYS A 453 5.11 0.25 -21.59
N ASN A 454 5.87 0.63 -22.62
CA ASN A 454 5.92 2.00 -23.10
C ASN A 454 4.58 2.40 -23.74
N SER A 455 4.15 3.63 -23.49
CA SER A 455 3.05 4.28 -24.19
C SER A 455 3.57 5.16 -25.31
N GLU A 456 2.66 5.76 -26.09
CA GLU A 456 3.03 6.74 -27.13
C GLU A 456 3.76 7.98 -26.57
N ARG A 457 3.53 8.32 -25.30
CA ARG A 457 4.00 9.57 -24.68
C ARG A 457 4.97 9.36 -23.52
N GLU A 458 4.89 8.22 -22.85
CA GLU A 458 5.65 7.94 -21.63
C GLU A 458 6.27 6.54 -21.67
N ARG A 459 7.40 6.40 -20.98
CA ARG A 459 8.08 5.10 -20.86
C ARG A 459 7.47 4.25 -19.74
N ARG A 460 7.71 2.95 -19.81
CA ARG A 460 7.38 2.00 -18.75
C ARG A 460 8.08 2.34 -17.43
N ASN A 461 7.51 1.84 -16.33
CA ASN A 461 8.06 1.94 -14.98
C ASN A 461 8.66 0.62 -14.48
N VAL A 462 8.39 -0.50 -15.15
CA VAL A 462 8.90 -1.83 -14.78
C VAL A 462 10.13 -2.16 -15.63
N PHE A 463 11.23 -2.48 -14.96
CA PHE A 463 12.50 -2.84 -15.57
C PHE A 463 13.09 -4.12 -14.95
N ILE A 464 14.02 -4.77 -15.65
CA ILE A 464 14.85 -5.84 -15.10
C ILE A 464 16.29 -5.34 -14.89
N GLU A 465 16.83 -5.52 -13.69
CA GLU A 465 18.19 -5.13 -13.34
C GLU A 465 18.79 -6.17 -12.38
N ASP A 466 19.96 -6.71 -12.72
CA ASP A 466 20.68 -7.75 -11.95
C ASP A 466 19.81 -8.95 -11.52
N GLY A 467 18.95 -9.40 -12.43
CA GLY A 467 18.03 -10.52 -12.19
C GLY A 467 16.90 -10.20 -11.21
N MET A 468 16.64 -8.91 -10.95
CA MET A 468 15.53 -8.44 -10.13
C MET A 468 14.56 -7.59 -10.95
N VAL A 469 13.30 -7.63 -10.56
CA VAL A 469 12.28 -6.73 -11.10
C VAL A 469 12.35 -5.42 -10.32
N THR A 470 12.42 -4.30 -11.04
CA THR A 470 12.57 -2.97 -10.46
C THR A 470 11.43 -2.07 -10.90
N PHE A 471 10.75 -1.47 -9.92
CA PHE A 471 9.72 -0.45 -10.15
C PHE A 471 10.34 0.93 -9.99
N VAL A 472 10.23 1.75 -11.03
CA VAL A 472 10.81 3.08 -11.10
C VAL A 472 9.69 4.11 -11.13
N SER A 473 9.50 4.79 -10.01
CA SER A 473 8.52 5.88 -9.88
C SER A 473 9.24 7.23 -9.89
N ARG A 474 8.66 8.22 -10.57
CA ARG A 474 9.11 9.60 -10.49
C ARG A 474 8.29 10.35 -9.45
N TYR A 475 8.97 11.11 -8.61
CA TYR A 475 8.41 11.87 -7.51
C TYR A 475 8.72 13.35 -7.67
N HIS A 476 7.70 14.21 -7.52
CA HIS A 476 7.75 15.60 -7.98
C HIS A 476 7.54 16.66 -6.87
N LYS A 477 7.45 16.29 -5.58
CA LYS A 477 7.16 17.29 -4.53
C LYS A 477 8.32 18.28 -4.42
N GLY A 478 8.10 19.52 -4.87
CA GLY A 478 9.10 20.60 -4.87
C GLY A 478 9.83 20.80 -6.20
N PHE A 479 9.47 20.07 -7.26
CA PHE A 479 10.16 20.13 -8.57
C PHE A 479 10.32 21.56 -9.10
N HIS A 480 9.39 22.48 -8.82
CA HIS A 480 9.39 23.82 -9.41
C HIS A 480 10.18 24.88 -8.63
N VAL A 481 10.83 24.54 -7.51
CA VAL A 481 11.83 25.40 -6.86
C VAL A 481 13.25 25.07 -7.34
N ALA A 482 13.53 23.80 -7.67
CA ALA A 482 14.89 23.32 -7.97
C ALA A 482 15.05 22.66 -9.37
N ASN A 483 13.97 22.57 -10.17
CA ASN A 483 13.93 21.87 -11.46
C ASN A 483 14.37 20.39 -11.38
N ASP A 484 13.99 19.68 -10.31
CA ASP A 484 14.50 18.33 -10.03
C ASP A 484 13.37 17.30 -9.80
N THR A 485 13.32 16.26 -10.65
CA THR A 485 12.40 15.11 -10.50
C THR A 485 13.18 13.98 -9.85
N LYS A 486 12.78 13.61 -8.63
CA LYS A 486 13.38 12.51 -7.89
C LYS A 486 12.92 11.19 -8.49
N VAL A 487 13.87 10.33 -8.85
CA VAL A 487 13.59 8.98 -9.32
C VAL A 487 13.78 8.03 -8.14
N ILE A 488 12.74 7.27 -7.81
CA ILE A 488 12.78 6.31 -6.71
C ILE A 488 12.73 4.90 -7.29
N PHE A 489 13.79 4.15 -7.02
CA PHE A 489 13.91 2.74 -7.40
C PHE A 489 13.40 1.85 -6.27
N ARG A 490 12.59 0.85 -6.61
CA ARG A 490 12.11 -0.18 -5.70
C ARG A 490 12.35 -1.53 -6.31
N TYR A 491 13.33 -2.25 -5.77
CA TYR A 491 13.67 -3.58 -6.21
C TYR A 491 12.74 -4.57 -5.50
N LEU A 492 12.14 -5.49 -6.23
CA LEU A 492 11.26 -6.51 -5.64
C LEU A 492 12.07 -7.69 -5.14
N PRO A 493 11.68 -8.34 -4.03
CA PRO A 493 12.26 -9.63 -3.67
C PRO A 493 11.92 -10.65 -4.77
N ARG A 494 12.80 -11.63 -4.99
CA ARG A 494 12.70 -12.56 -6.12
C ARG A 494 11.36 -13.29 -6.13
N GLU A 495 10.86 -13.64 -4.96
CA GLU A 495 9.60 -14.35 -4.75
C GLU A 495 8.38 -13.55 -5.23
N ILE A 496 8.45 -12.21 -5.20
CA ILE A 496 7.42 -11.32 -5.77
C ILE A 496 7.72 -11.01 -7.23
N GLY A 497 8.99 -10.75 -7.57
CA GLY A 497 9.42 -10.51 -8.94
C GLY A 497 9.01 -11.65 -9.89
N GLU A 498 9.12 -12.90 -9.44
CA GLU A 498 8.67 -14.09 -10.18
C GLU A 498 7.19 -14.06 -10.50
N LEU A 499 6.35 -13.68 -9.51
CA LEU A 499 4.91 -13.54 -9.70
C LEU A 499 4.57 -12.41 -10.68
N VAL A 500 5.31 -11.30 -10.65
CA VAL A 500 5.15 -10.20 -11.60
C VAL A 500 5.50 -10.67 -13.01
N VAL A 501 6.63 -11.35 -13.20
CA VAL A 501 7.06 -11.85 -14.51
C VAL A 501 6.07 -12.87 -15.06
N TRP A 502 5.68 -13.89 -14.30
CA TRP A 502 4.66 -14.86 -14.75
C TRP A 502 3.33 -14.20 -15.07
N TYR A 503 2.90 -13.22 -14.26
CA TYR A 503 1.67 -12.50 -14.54
C TYR A 503 1.74 -11.75 -15.88
N LEU A 504 2.80 -10.95 -16.11
CA LEU A 504 2.96 -10.17 -17.33
C LEU A 504 3.21 -11.04 -18.57
N TRP A 505 3.94 -12.15 -18.40
CA TRP A 505 4.35 -13.03 -19.49
C TRP A 505 3.25 -14.02 -19.92
N LEU A 506 2.54 -14.63 -18.97
CA LEU A 506 1.64 -15.75 -19.24
C LEU A 506 0.17 -15.39 -19.06
N VAL A 507 -0.17 -14.65 -17.99
CA VAL A 507 -1.58 -14.40 -17.64
C VAL A 507 -2.15 -13.19 -18.37
N LEU A 508 -1.40 -12.08 -18.44
CA LEU A 508 -1.86 -10.85 -19.06
C LEU A 508 -2.21 -11.02 -20.56
N PRO A 509 -1.40 -11.70 -21.40
CA PRO A 509 -1.77 -11.91 -22.80
C PRO A 509 -3.08 -12.70 -22.95
N PHE A 510 -3.31 -13.70 -22.09
CA PHE A 510 -4.56 -14.45 -22.09
C PHE A 510 -5.75 -13.60 -21.62
N VAL A 511 -5.55 -12.69 -20.66
CA VAL A 511 -6.58 -11.69 -20.29
C VAL A 511 -6.95 -10.83 -21.49
N GLU A 512 -5.97 -10.30 -22.21
CA GLU A 512 -6.20 -9.45 -23.40
C GLU A 512 -6.95 -10.19 -24.51
N GLN A 513 -6.59 -11.45 -24.76
CA GLN A 513 -7.29 -12.34 -25.69
C GLN A 513 -8.75 -12.57 -25.27
N MET A 514 -9.00 -12.90 -24.01
CA MET A 514 -10.36 -13.14 -23.49
C MET A 514 -11.21 -11.87 -23.48
N GLN A 515 -10.62 -10.70 -23.19
CA GLN A 515 -11.30 -9.41 -23.29
C GLN A 515 -11.63 -9.05 -24.74
N SER A 516 -10.74 -9.37 -25.68
CA SER A 516 -11.02 -9.24 -27.12
C SER A 516 -12.20 -10.12 -27.52
N TYR A 517 -12.21 -11.39 -27.10
CA TYR A 517 -13.32 -12.31 -27.37
C TYR A 517 -14.65 -11.82 -26.77
N GLN A 518 -14.68 -11.42 -25.50
CA GLN A 518 -15.90 -10.88 -24.88
C GLN A 518 -16.45 -9.66 -25.61
N ARG A 519 -15.59 -8.76 -26.11
CA ARG A 519 -16.02 -7.59 -26.89
C ARG A 519 -16.65 -7.99 -28.21
N HIS A 520 -16.02 -8.92 -28.94
CA HIS A 520 -16.57 -9.43 -30.20
C HIS A 520 -17.95 -10.09 -30.00
N VAL A 521 -18.12 -10.88 -28.92
CA VAL A 521 -19.39 -11.55 -28.63
C VAL A 521 -20.48 -10.57 -28.18
N ARG A 522 -20.11 -9.47 -27.50
CA ARG A 522 -21.05 -8.47 -26.97
C ARG A 522 -21.32 -7.29 -27.90
N ASP A 523 -20.74 -7.28 -29.09
CA ASP A 523 -20.81 -6.16 -30.06
C ASP A 523 -20.47 -4.80 -29.42
N ALA A 524 -19.44 -4.78 -28.57
CA ALA A 524 -19.02 -3.60 -27.82
C ALA A 524 -17.90 -2.84 -28.56
N PRO A 525 -17.92 -1.49 -28.57
CA PRO A 525 -16.89 -0.69 -29.24
C PRO A 525 -15.50 -0.95 -28.64
N ALA A 526 -14.46 -0.76 -29.47
CA ALA A 526 -13.08 -0.91 -29.02
C ALA A 526 -12.77 0.05 -27.87
N ALA A 527 -12.26 -0.49 -26.75
CA ALA A 527 -11.79 0.35 -25.66
C ALA A 527 -10.64 1.26 -26.13
N PRO A 528 -10.50 2.48 -25.60
CA PRO A 528 -9.36 3.34 -25.93
C PRO A 528 -8.05 2.59 -25.66
N GLY A 529 -7.16 2.52 -26.65
CA GLY A 529 -5.96 1.67 -26.65
C GLY A 529 -4.93 1.94 -25.55
N HIS A 530 -5.12 2.97 -24.72
CA HIS A 530 -4.17 3.47 -23.74
C HIS A 530 -4.28 2.83 -22.34
N ARG A 531 -5.25 1.92 -22.12
CA ARG A 531 -5.53 1.37 -20.77
C ARG A 531 -4.79 0.08 -20.43
N ALA A 532 -4.24 -0.63 -21.42
CA ALA A 532 -3.52 -1.90 -21.22
C ALA A 532 -2.08 -1.71 -20.70
N GLU A 533 -1.57 -0.49 -20.68
CA GLU A 533 -0.16 -0.19 -20.36
C GLU A 533 0.15 -0.24 -18.85
N TYR A 534 -0.89 -0.06 -18.01
CA TYR A 534 -0.78 -0.01 -16.56
C TYR A 534 -0.92 -1.41 -15.96
N ILE A 535 -0.07 -1.72 -14.98
CA ILE A 535 -0.20 -2.95 -14.21
C ILE A 535 -1.50 -2.98 -13.40
N TRP A 536 -2.04 -1.81 -13.05
CA TRP A 536 -3.33 -1.61 -12.36
C TRP A 536 -4.43 -1.08 -13.28
N SER A 537 -4.57 -1.68 -14.47
CA SER A 537 -5.65 -1.31 -15.39
C SER A 537 -7.04 -1.69 -14.85
N PRO A 538 -8.13 -1.04 -15.33
CA PRO A 538 -9.50 -1.34 -14.89
C PRO A 538 -9.83 -2.84 -14.95
N ASP A 539 -10.69 -3.28 -14.04
CA ASP A 539 -11.00 -4.70 -13.91
C ASP A 539 -11.57 -5.28 -15.22
N PRO A 540 -11.10 -6.48 -15.64
CA PRO A 540 -11.44 -7.01 -16.95
C PRO A 540 -12.92 -7.38 -17.11
N ASP A 541 -13.67 -7.63 -16.02
CA ASP A 541 -15.09 -8.00 -16.05
C ASP A 541 -16.06 -6.80 -16.01
N ARG A 542 -15.76 -5.77 -15.19
CA ARG A 542 -16.66 -4.65 -14.87
C ARG A 542 -16.12 -3.28 -15.27
N GLN A 543 -14.90 -3.21 -15.81
CA GLN A 543 -14.20 -1.95 -16.10
C GLN A 543 -14.15 -1.00 -14.89
N THR A 544 -14.23 -1.56 -13.67
CA THR A 544 -14.17 -0.77 -12.44
C THR A 544 -12.76 -0.22 -12.31
N GLU A 545 -12.65 1.11 -12.20
CA GLU A 545 -11.36 1.78 -12.15
C GLU A 545 -10.65 1.52 -10.82
N TRP A 546 -9.33 1.43 -10.90
CA TRP A 546 -8.47 1.37 -9.72
C TRP A 546 -8.39 2.74 -9.06
N SER A 547 -8.76 2.82 -7.78
CA SER A 547 -8.79 4.06 -7.01
C SER A 547 -7.99 3.95 -5.72
N GLY A 548 -7.53 5.09 -5.19
CA GLY A 548 -6.88 5.14 -3.88
C GLY A 548 -7.77 4.62 -2.74
N VAL A 549 -9.10 4.75 -2.88
CA VAL A 549 -10.07 4.18 -1.94
C VAL A 549 -10.05 2.65 -1.99
N ARG A 550 -10.07 2.06 -3.20
CA ARG A 550 -9.96 0.61 -3.37
C ARG A 550 -8.67 0.08 -2.75
N PHE A 551 -7.52 0.67 -3.09
CA PHE A 551 -6.23 0.27 -2.52
C PHE A 551 -6.23 0.36 -0.98
N ARG A 552 -6.79 1.43 -0.40
CA ARG A 552 -6.90 1.59 1.06
C ARG A 552 -7.71 0.45 1.71
N GLU A 553 -8.83 0.06 1.12
CA GLU A 553 -9.66 -1.02 1.67
C GLU A 553 -8.99 -2.40 1.51
N VAL A 554 -8.29 -2.62 0.40
CA VAL A 554 -7.48 -3.83 0.19
C VAL A 554 -6.34 -3.92 1.20
N LEU A 555 -5.61 -2.83 1.43
CA LEU A 555 -4.54 -2.77 2.45
C LEU A 555 -5.07 -3.10 3.85
N LYS A 556 -6.22 -2.53 4.24
CA LYS A 556 -6.86 -2.86 5.53
C LYS A 556 -7.26 -4.33 5.61
N ARG A 557 -7.79 -4.91 4.53
CA ARG A 557 -8.23 -6.31 4.48
C ARG A 557 -7.04 -7.24 4.67
N GLU A 558 -5.98 -7.08 3.89
CA GLU A 558 -4.81 -7.96 3.96
C GLU A 558 -4.05 -7.80 5.28
N THR A 559 -3.92 -6.57 5.79
CA THR A 559 -3.27 -6.33 7.08
C THR A 559 -4.08 -6.89 8.25
N ALA A 560 -5.41 -6.83 8.21
CA ALA A 560 -6.24 -7.47 9.23
C ALA A 560 -6.06 -9.00 9.25
N ILE A 561 -5.84 -9.62 8.08
CA ILE A 561 -5.59 -11.06 7.99
C ILE A 561 -4.22 -11.42 8.58
N GLY A 562 -3.17 -10.68 8.21
CA GLY A 562 -1.79 -11.02 8.63
C GLY A 562 -1.38 -10.48 10.00
N LEU A 563 -2.05 -9.46 10.53
CA LEU A 563 -1.72 -8.79 11.79
C LEU A 563 -2.82 -8.98 12.84
N GLN A 564 -3.37 -10.19 12.96
CA GLN A 564 -4.31 -10.55 14.04
C GLN A 564 -5.52 -9.61 14.17
N GLY A 565 -6.09 -9.16 13.05
CA GLY A 565 -7.25 -8.26 12.99
C GLY A 565 -6.92 -6.77 12.90
N GLN A 566 -5.64 -6.39 12.99
CA GLN A 566 -5.21 -4.98 12.93
C GLN A 566 -5.30 -4.40 11.51
N LYS A 567 -6.03 -3.30 11.35
CA LYS A 567 -6.25 -2.65 10.04
C LYS A 567 -5.32 -1.46 9.86
N LEU A 568 -4.35 -1.58 8.95
CA LEU A 568 -3.47 -0.45 8.61
C LEU A 568 -4.08 0.39 7.50
N ASN A 569 -3.88 1.71 7.60
CA ASN A 569 -4.04 2.64 6.48
C ASN A 569 -2.65 3.05 5.95
N ILE A 570 -2.63 3.71 4.79
CA ILE A 570 -1.37 4.08 4.11
C ILE A 570 -0.46 4.91 5.01
N GLN A 571 -1.00 5.88 5.76
CA GLN A 571 -0.19 6.73 6.65
C GLN A 571 0.34 5.94 7.84
N ALA A 572 -0.49 5.13 8.48
CA ALA A 572 -0.07 4.29 9.60
C ALA A 572 1.05 3.33 9.18
N TYR A 573 0.93 2.71 8.01
CA TYR A 573 1.98 1.82 7.51
C TYR A 573 3.29 2.56 7.23
N ARG A 574 3.24 3.79 6.68
CA ARG A 574 4.44 4.61 6.49
C ARG A 574 5.17 4.89 7.79
N ASP A 575 4.45 5.42 8.77
CA ASP A 575 5.02 5.76 10.07
C ASP A 575 5.68 4.51 10.71
N ILE A 576 4.99 3.36 10.63
CA ILE A 576 5.47 2.08 11.15
C ILE A 576 6.71 1.59 10.39
N ALA A 577 6.69 1.59 9.05
CA ALA A 577 7.81 1.11 8.24
C ALA A 577 9.09 1.92 8.51
N ILE A 578 8.95 3.23 8.75
CA ILE A 578 10.07 4.10 9.14
C ILE A 578 10.61 3.71 10.51
N ALA A 579 9.74 3.50 11.49
CA ALA A 579 10.19 3.06 12.82
C ALA A 579 10.87 1.69 12.77
N ILE A 580 10.37 0.77 11.95
CA ILE A 580 11.02 -0.52 11.70
C ILE A 580 12.40 -0.30 11.08
N SER A 581 12.50 0.53 10.04
CA SER A 581 13.78 0.85 9.40
C SER A 581 14.78 1.45 10.39
N ARG A 582 14.37 2.44 11.19
CA ARG A 582 15.23 3.09 12.19
C ARG A 582 15.67 2.16 13.32
N ARG A 583 14.83 1.18 13.69
CA ARG A 583 15.14 0.25 14.77
C ARG A 583 16.02 -0.91 14.30
N TYR A 584 15.66 -1.52 13.17
CA TYR A 584 16.26 -2.79 12.74
C TYR A 584 17.26 -2.62 11.60
N LEU A 585 17.11 -1.62 10.74
CA LEU A 585 17.97 -1.44 9.57
C LEU A 585 19.04 -0.36 9.76
N ARG A 586 18.84 0.59 10.70
CA ARG A 586 19.74 1.74 10.91
C ARG A 586 20.10 1.99 12.38
N PRO A 587 20.85 1.11 13.05
CA PRO A 587 21.15 1.28 14.47
C PRO A 587 22.11 2.45 14.78
N SER A 588 23.00 2.83 13.84
CA SER A 588 24.10 3.77 14.07
C SER A 588 23.78 5.26 13.80
N SER A 589 22.62 5.59 13.22
CA SER A 589 22.24 6.98 12.87
C SER A 589 21.08 7.55 13.71
N GLN A 590 20.80 6.95 14.87
CA GLN A 590 19.80 7.46 15.80
C GLN A 590 20.26 8.80 16.41
N PHE A 591 19.74 9.90 15.86
CA PHE A 591 19.96 11.28 16.29
C PHE A 591 21.41 11.78 16.20
N LYS A 592 21.91 12.07 14.99
CA LYS A 592 22.76 13.26 14.84
C LYS A 592 21.83 14.47 14.96
N ALA A 593 21.61 14.95 16.18
CA ALA A 593 21.10 16.30 16.39
C ALA A 593 22.05 17.25 15.65
N ASN A 594 21.51 18.16 14.84
CA ASN A 594 22.22 19.14 13.99
C ASN A 594 22.51 18.75 12.53
N ILE A 595 21.70 17.90 11.87
CA ILE A 595 21.65 17.91 10.39
C ILE A 595 20.61 18.91 9.86
N GLU A 596 20.35 20.01 10.58
CA GLU A 596 19.53 21.11 10.01
C GLU A 596 20.40 22.21 9.39
N GLU A 597 21.68 22.33 9.79
CA GLU A 597 22.59 23.31 9.16
C GLU A 597 23.34 22.73 7.94
N ASP A 598 23.51 21.40 7.86
CA ASP A 598 24.25 20.74 6.76
C ASP A 598 23.37 19.90 5.81
N ALA A 599 22.07 19.71 6.07
CA ALA A 599 21.19 18.93 5.17
C ALA A 599 20.78 19.67 3.89
N ASP A 600 20.99 20.99 3.84
CA ASP A 600 20.56 21.85 2.75
C ASP A 600 21.62 22.01 1.63
N ASN A 601 22.79 21.37 1.76
CA ASN A 601 23.85 21.34 0.73
C ASN A 601 24.23 19.90 0.36
N ILE A 602 23.59 19.32 -0.66
CA ILE A 602 24.03 18.04 -1.28
C ILE A 602 25.33 18.21 -2.09
N ASP A 603 25.83 19.45 -2.30
CA ASP A 603 27.13 19.69 -2.94
C ASP A 603 28.34 19.24 -2.09
N ASP A 604 28.12 18.78 -0.85
CA ASP A 604 29.14 18.20 0.00
C ASP A 604 29.03 16.66 0.09
N GLU A 605 28.82 15.99 -1.06
CA GLU A 605 29.00 14.53 -1.22
C GLU A 605 30.35 14.04 -0.66
N THR A 606 31.30 14.94 -0.46
CA THR A 606 32.63 14.73 0.12
C THR A 606 32.70 14.66 1.64
N SER A 607 31.68 15.07 2.40
CA SER A 607 31.72 15.11 3.87
C SER A 607 30.81 14.10 4.60
N MET A 608 29.84 13.48 3.90
CA MET A 608 29.01 12.41 4.47
C MET A 608 29.70 11.05 4.45
N ASP A 609 29.75 10.39 5.60
CA ASP A 609 30.17 8.98 5.71
C ASP A 609 29.18 8.04 4.99
N GLU A 610 29.63 6.81 4.66
CA GLU A 610 28.80 5.84 3.94
C GLU A 610 27.49 5.51 4.67
N ASP A 611 27.51 5.51 6.01
CA ASP A 611 26.36 5.23 6.85
C ASP A 611 25.30 6.35 6.78
N GLY A 612 25.73 7.62 6.74
CA GLY A 612 24.85 8.78 6.57
C GLY A 612 24.16 8.79 5.21
N MET A 613 24.89 8.48 4.14
CA MET A 613 24.34 8.39 2.78
C MET A 613 23.31 7.25 2.65
N GLN A 614 23.58 6.09 3.25
CA GLN A 614 22.64 4.97 3.25
C GLN A 614 21.34 5.30 4.02
N ALA A 615 21.45 6.04 5.13
CA ALA A 615 20.28 6.52 5.87
C ALA A 615 19.43 7.49 5.05
N LEU A 616 20.06 8.43 4.34
CA LEU A 616 19.38 9.38 3.46
C LEU A 616 18.58 8.66 2.35
N ILE A 617 19.21 7.69 1.66
CA ILE A 617 18.56 6.94 0.58
C ILE A 617 17.36 6.15 1.06
N ALA A 618 17.47 5.51 2.22
CA ALA A 618 16.36 4.75 2.77
C ALA A 618 15.19 5.66 3.24
N ASP A 619 15.45 6.92 3.64
CA ASP A 619 14.39 7.91 3.91
C ASP A 619 13.75 8.45 2.64
N ILE A 620 14.54 8.65 1.58
CA ILE A 620 14.02 9.00 0.24
C ILE A 620 13.15 7.86 -0.31
N GLN A 621 13.56 6.61 -0.13
CA GLN A 621 12.79 5.44 -0.56
C GLN A 621 11.45 5.32 0.19
N ALA A 622 11.41 5.76 1.46
CA ALA A 622 10.20 5.91 2.28
C ALA A 622 9.36 7.15 1.93
N ALA A 623 9.72 7.87 0.87
CA ALA A 623 9.03 9.04 0.34
C ALA A 623 8.96 10.25 1.32
N HIS A 624 10.03 10.45 2.12
CA HIS A 624 10.27 11.67 2.89
C HIS A 624 11.09 12.72 2.10
N SER A 625 10.91 14.01 2.40
CA SER A 625 11.60 15.10 1.72
C SER A 625 12.97 15.37 2.35
N ALA A 626 14.04 15.02 1.64
CA ALA A 626 15.35 15.66 1.78
C ALA A 626 15.45 16.85 0.82
N SER A 627 15.82 18.04 1.30
CA SER A 627 15.88 19.25 0.48
C SER A 627 17.24 19.38 -0.23
N VAL A 628 17.21 19.16 -1.56
CA VAL A 628 18.04 19.71 -2.66
C VAL A 628 19.59 19.52 -2.69
N ALA A 629 20.10 18.92 -3.78
CA ALA A 629 21.05 19.53 -4.77
C ALA A 629 21.41 18.55 -5.93
N GLY A 630 21.68 19.12 -7.11
CA GLY A 630 22.40 18.52 -8.28
C GLY A 630 23.90 18.91 -8.22
N THR A 631 24.80 18.69 -9.19
CA THR A 631 24.68 18.60 -10.66
C THR A 631 25.99 18.09 -11.35
N GLN A 632 25.83 17.51 -12.55
CA GLN A 632 26.74 17.50 -13.76
C GLN A 632 27.74 16.35 -14.11
N TYR A 633 27.40 15.76 -15.27
CA TYR A 633 28.15 15.09 -16.37
C TYR A 633 28.71 13.66 -16.28
N GLY A 634 27.99 12.77 -16.99
CA GLY A 634 28.45 11.49 -17.57
C GLY A 634 27.31 10.46 -17.68
N ARG A 635 26.42 10.54 -18.70
CA ARG A 635 25.08 9.91 -18.63
C ARG A 635 24.85 8.58 -19.37
N MET A 636 24.03 7.70 -18.76
CA MET A 636 23.22 6.64 -19.40
C MET A 636 21.71 7.02 -19.38
N MET A 637 20.92 6.52 -20.35
CA MET A 637 19.56 7.01 -20.69
C MET A 637 18.44 6.78 -19.64
N MET A 638 18.68 5.96 -18.60
CA MET A 638 17.78 5.84 -17.43
C MET A 638 17.99 6.95 -16.37
N GLU A 639 18.98 7.81 -16.57
CA GLU A 639 19.35 8.85 -15.62
C GLU A 639 18.60 10.15 -15.92
N ASN A 640 17.84 10.62 -14.95
CA ASN A 640 17.59 12.05 -14.82
C ASN A 640 18.92 12.73 -14.43
N PRO A 641 19.07 14.06 -14.55
CA PRO A 641 20.31 14.79 -14.25
C PRO A 641 21.01 14.48 -12.92
N ASN A 642 20.32 13.83 -11.97
CA ASN A 642 20.65 13.78 -10.54
C ASN A 642 20.71 12.35 -9.94
N THR A 643 20.78 11.29 -10.75
CA THR A 643 20.92 9.90 -10.22
C THR A 643 22.14 9.19 -10.79
N THR A 644 23.24 9.20 -10.03
CA THR A 644 24.48 8.47 -10.29
C THR A 644 24.24 6.94 -10.21
N ALA A 645 25.04 6.13 -10.91
CA ALA A 645 25.03 4.66 -10.75
C ALA A 645 25.16 4.23 -9.27
N ARG A 646 25.90 5.00 -8.47
CA ARG A 646 26.02 4.83 -7.01
C ARG A 646 24.69 4.98 -6.27
N HIS A 647 23.86 5.96 -6.62
CA HIS A 647 22.54 6.13 -5.99
C HIS A 647 21.61 4.95 -6.26
N ARG A 648 21.65 4.38 -7.47
CA ARG A 648 20.89 3.17 -7.81
C ARG A 648 21.33 1.96 -7.00
N GLU A 649 22.64 1.80 -6.82
CA GLU A 649 23.21 0.76 -5.95
C GLU A 649 22.70 0.86 -4.51
N LEU A 650 22.68 2.07 -3.95
CA LEU A 650 22.18 2.29 -2.58
C LEU A 650 20.68 2.00 -2.45
N PHE A 651 19.86 2.34 -3.46
CA PHE A 651 18.44 1.93 -3.47
C PHE A 651 18.28 0.41 -3.54
N ARG A 652 19.15 -0.28 -4.29
CA ARG A 652 19.17 -1.74 -4.37
C ARG A 652 19.49 -2.34 -3.00
N GLN A 653 20.56 -1.86 -2.37
CA GLN A 653 20.98 -2.29 -1.04
C GLN A 653 19.90 -2.03 0.01
N ALA A 654 19.30 -0.84 0.05
CA ALA A 654 18.21 -0.51 0.97
C ALA A 654 17.00 -1.45 0.79
N SER A 655 16.66 -1.79 -0.46
CA SER A 655 15.59 -2.77 -0.76
C SER A 655 15.98 -4.17 -0.27
N GLN A 656 17.21 -4.61 -0.53
CA GLN A 656 17.73 -5.92 -0.12
C GLN A 656 17.84 -6.06 1.40
N ASP A 657 18.24 -5.02 2.12
CA ASP A 657 18.26 -4.98 3.59
C ASP A 657 16.84 -5.14 4.15
N TRP A 658 15.85 -4.47 3.55
CA TRP A 658 14.45 -4.65 3.89
C TRP A 658 13.95 -6.07 3.61
N HIS A 659 14.29 -6.63 2.44
CA HIS A 659 13.95 -8.02 2.09
C HIS A 659 14.58 -9.02 3.06
N HIS A 660 15.83 -8.76 3.50
CA HIS A 660 16.54 -9.58 4.45
C HIS A 660 15.87 -9.53 5.83
N PHE A 661 15.48 -8.35 6.29
CA PHE A 661 14.69 -8.17 7.51
C PHE A 661 13.34 -8.91 7.44
N LEU A 662 12.67 -8.88 6.30
CA LEU A 662 11.44 -9.64 6.07
C LEU A 662 11.68 -11.16 6.00
N GLY A 663 12.91 -11.61 5.76
CA GLY A 663 13.31 -13.01 5.75
C GLY A 663 13.17 -13.71 4.39
N PHE A 664 13.24 -12.99 3.28
CA PHE A 664 13.22 -13.59 1.93
C PHE A 664 14.51 -14.34 1.63
N ALA A 665 14.39 -15.58 1.11
CA ALA A 665 15.52 -16.48 0.90
C ALA A 665 16.44 -16.01 -0.23
N SER A 666 15.89 -15.33 -1.23
CA SER A 666 16.65 -14.82 -2.39
C SER A 666 17.78 -13.86 -2.03
N THR A 667 17.69 -13.19 -0.89
CA THR A 667 18.69 -12.23 -0.41
C THR A 667 19.98 -12.91 0.07
N ARG A 668 19.89 -14.14 0.60
CA ARG A 668 21.06 -14.90 1.08
C ARG A 668 21.94 -15.39 -0.07
N ILE A 669 21.33 -15.69 -1.22
CA ILE A 669 22.02 -16.20 -2.41
C ILE A 669 22.78 -15.09 -3.16
N GLN A 670 22.27 -13.85 -3.14
CA GLN A 670 22.94 -12.69 -3.76
C GLN A 670 24.15 -12.22 -2.94
N HIS A 671 24.09 -12.26 -1.60
CA HIS A 671 25.21 -11.88 -0.74
C HIS A 671 26.43 -12.81 -0.87
N ASP A 672 26.23 -14.11 -1.14
CA ASP A 672 27.33 -15.07 -1.37
C ASP A 672 28.00 -14.91 -2.75
N ARG A 673 27.35 -14.24 -3.72
CA ARG A 673 27.89 -14.02 -5.07
C ARG A 673 28.69 -12.72 -5.22
N GLN A 674 28.55 -11.76 -4.30
CA GLN A 674 29.36 -10.54 -4.28
C GLN A 674 30.61 -10.75 -3.38
N ALA A 675 31.79 -10.43 -3.91
CA ALA A 675 33.11 -10.60 -3.29
C ALA A 675 33.20 -10.02 -1.85
N PRO A 676 34.15 -10.48 -1.00
CA PRO A 676 34.12 -10.21 0.44
C PRO A 676 34.42 -8.74 0.76
N GLY A 677 33.36 -7.95 0.96
CA GLY A 677 33.44 -6.71 1.72
C GLY A 677 33.73 -7.00 3.21
N PRO A 678 34.14 -5.98 4.00
CA PRO A 678 34.45 -6.16 5.41
C PRO A 678 33.27 -6.86 6.10
N LYS A 679 33.57 -7.95 6.81
CA LYS A 679 32.60 -8.80 7.51
C LYS A 679 31.70 -7.92 8.38
N ARG A 680 30.51 -7.57 7.88
CA ARG A 680 29.48 -6.88 8.65
C ARG A 680 29.05 -7.81 9.77
N THR A 681 29.03 -7.26 10.99
CA THR A 681 28.55 -7.94 12.18
C THR A 681 27.12 -8.45 11.93
N PRO A 682 26.81 -9.74 12.15
CA PRO A 682 25.45 -10.25 12.02
C PRO A 682 24.47 -9.40 12.85
N HIS A 683 23.34 -9.03 12.25
CA HIS A 683 22.37 -8.16 12.90
C HIS A 683 21.82 -8.78 14.21
N PRO A 684 21.55 -7.98 15.27
CA PRO A 684 21.16 -8.48 16.60
C PRO A 684 19.99 -9.47 16.63
N TRP A 685 18.99 -9.35 15.75
CA TRP A 685 17.85 -10.28 15.76
C TRP A 685 18.17 -11.65 15.11
N VAL A 686 19.09 -11.68 14.13
CA VAL A 686 19.57 -12.93 13.51
C VAL A 686 20.35 -13.72 14.56
N VAL A 687 21.09 -12.98 15.40
CA VAL A 687 21.77 -13.49 16.59
C VAL A 687 20.73 -13.97 17.61
N GLU A 688 19.77 -13.16 18.06
CA GLU A 688 18.77 -13.54 19.08
C GLU A 688 17.86 -14.72 18.70
N THR A 689 17.37 -14.79 17.45
CA THR A 689 16.47 -15.89 17.01
C THR A 689 17.20 -17.19 16.69
N ALA A 690 18.43 -17.11 16.18
CA ALA A 690 19.30 -18.28 16.01
C ALA A 690 19.87 -18.76 17.34
N GLU A 691 20.21 -17.85 18.26
CA GLU A 691 20.60 -18.14 19.64
C GLU A 691 19.47 -18.82 20.38
N ALA A 692 18.22 -18.38 20.27
CA ALA A 692 17.10 -19.05 20.94
C ALA A 692 16.92 -20.52 20.48
N ARG A 693 17.07 -20.83 19.18
CA ARG A 693 17.02 -22.23 18.68
C ARG A 693 18.27 -23.02 19.07
N THR A 694 19.43 -22.38 19.04
CA THR A 694 20.71 -22.99 19.42
C THR A 694 20.73 -23.30 20.91
N GLN A 695 20.22 -22.38 21.74
CA GLN A 695 20.03 -22.51 23.18
C GLN A 695 19.04 -23.62 23.49
N ARG A 696 17.86 -23.69 22.86
CA ARG A 696 16.92 -24.82 23.04
C ARG A 696 17.55 -26.18 22.72
N ARG A 697 18.33 -26.25 21.64
CA ARG A 697 19.05 -27.48 21.26
C ARG A 697 20.15 -27.81 22.27
N TYR A 698 20.85 -26.79 22.76
CA TYR A 698 21.89 -26.92 23.78
C TYR A 698 21.30 -27.39 25.12
N ASP A 699 20.20 -26.77 25.58
CA ASP A 699 19.49 -27.13 26.81
C ASP A 699 19.02 -28.59 26.77
N LEU A 700 18.40 -29.00 25.66
CA LEU A 700 17.99 -30.39 25.47
C LEU A 700 19.20 -31.35 25.39
N HIS A 701 20.31 -30.93 24.80
CA HIS A 701 21.55 -31.72 24.71
C HIS A 701 22.29 -31.84 26.06
N GLN A 702 22.14 -30.89 26.98
CA GLN A 702 22.74 -30.97 28.31
C GLN A 702 21.83 -31.68 29.32
N THR A 703 20.52 -31.75 29.06
CA THR A 703 19.55 -32.36 29.98
C THR A 703 19.80 -33.87 30.17
N ASN A 704 19.78 -34.32 31.43
CA ASN A 704 19.67 -35.74 31.78
C ASN A 704 18.19 -36.16 31.65
N MET A 705 17.89 -36.97 30.63
CA MET A 705 16.49 -37.33 30.30
C MET A 705 15.82 -38.18 31.38
N GLU A 706 16.57 -38.93 32.18
CA GLU A 706 16.01 -39.72 33.29
C GLU A 706 15.60 -38.80 34.45
N GLU A 707 16.47 -37.86 34.84
CA GLU A 707 16.18 -36.87 35.88
C GLU A 707 15.04 -35.93 35.46
N ALA A 708 15.05 -35.48 34.20
CA ALA A 708 13.97 -34.65 33.66
C ALA A 708 12.64 -35.42 33.64
N PHE A 709 12.66 -36.73 33.37
CA PHE A 709 11.46 -37.57 33.42
C PHE A 709 10.93 -37.72 34.85
N GLN A 710 11.82 -38.00 35.82
CA GLN A 710 11.46 -38.08 37.24
C GLN A 710 10.89 -36.75 37.77
N HIS A 711 11.50 -35.64 37.38
CA HIS A 711 11.03 -34.30 37.73
C HIS A 711 9.67 -33.98 37.11
N MET A 712 9.50 -34.25 35.81
CA MET A 712 8.22 -34.08 35.11
C MET A 712 7.10 -34.92 35.73
N MET A 713 7.42 -36.12 36.24
CA MET A 713 6.46 -37.04 36.86
C MET A 713 6.27 -36.82 38.36
N GLY A 714 7.09 -35.99 39.01
CA GLY A 714 7.03 -35.70 40.44
C GLY A 714 7.40 -36.86 41.36
N SER A 715 8.12 -37.87 40.86
CA SER A 715 8.55 -39.05 41.64
C SER A 715 9.87 -39.62 41.14
N SER A 716 10.81 -39.83 42.06
CA SER A 716 12.12 -40.42 41.81
C SER A 716 12.08 -41.94 41.59
N GLU A 717 10.93 -42.59 41.83
CA GLU A 717 10.75 -44.04 41.60
C GLU A 717 10.38 -44.37 40.15
N VAL A 718 10.05 -43.36 39.34
CA VAL A 718 9.62 -43.56 37.96
C VAL A 718 10.85 -43.68 37.06
N VAL A 719 10.92 -44.77 36.29
CA VAL A 719 12.04 -45.08 35.38
C VAL A 719 11.54 -45.20 33.94
N LEU A 720 12.35 -44.76 32.98
CA LEU A 720 12.12 -44.95 31.54
C LEU A 720 12.07 -46.45 31.19
N ARG A 721 11.05 -46.87 30.43
CA ARG A 721 10.78 -48.29 30.12
C ARG A 721 11.19 -48.67 28.70
N GLY A 722 11.77 -49.85 28.55
CA GLY A 722 12.05 -50.47 27.25
C GLY A 722 12.85 -49.57 26.31
N ILE A 723 12.33 -49.31 25.11
CA ILE A 723 13.02 -48.48 24.10
C ILE A 723 12.93 -46.96 24.36
N GLN A 724 12.28 -46.51 25.44
CA GLN A 724 12.10 -45.08 25.67
C GLN A 724 13.42 -44.33 25.80
N SER A 725 14.37 -44.86 26.58
CA SER A 725 15.69 -44.25 26.77
C SER A 725 16.50 -44.15 25.46
N PRO A 726 16.67 -45.23 24.67
CA PRO A 726 17.32 -45.16 23.36
C PRO A 726 16.66 -44.17 22.39
N VAL A 727 15.33 -44.09 22.38
CA VAL A 727 14.61 -43.12 21.53
C VAL A 727 14.90 -41.71 22.01
N LEU A 728 14.79 -41.42 23.32
CA LEU A 728 15.11 -40.14 23.97
C LEU A 728 16.54 -39.67 23.69
N GLN A 729 17.50 -40.58 23.68
CA GLN A 729 18.87 -40.28 23.27
C GLN A 729 18.94 -39.87 21.79
N ALA A 730 18.24 -40.55 20.88
CA ALA A 730 18.22 -40.14 19.47
C ALA A 730 17.57 -38.75 19.26
N ILE A 731 16.54 -38.40 20.05
CA ILE A 731 15.90 -37.07 20.07
C ILE A 731 16.92 -35.99 20.43
N LYS A 732 17.66 -36.26 21.51
CA LYS A 732 18.64 -35.40 22.13
C LYS A 732 19.79 -35.09 21.17
N HIS A 733 20.26 -36.10 20.44
CA HIS A 733 21.32 -35.94 19.43
C HIS A 733 20.82 -35.39 18.08
N GLY A 734 19.54 -35.06 17.95
CA GLY A 734 18.99 -34.49 16.71
C GLY A 734 18.86 -35.49 15.56
N THR A 735 18.93 -36.80 15.82
CA THR A 735 18.81 -37.85 14.80
C THR A 735 17.47 -37.76 14.07
N SER A 736 17.48 -37.80 12.74
CA SER A 736 16.26 -37.74 11.91
C SER A 736 16.48 -38.55 10.62
N PRO A 737 15.52 -39.40 10.19
CA PRO A 737 14.26 -39.74 10.84
C PRO A 737 14.41 -40.83 11.93
N ILE A 738 13.52 -40.83 12.93
CA ILE A 738 13.43 -41.89 13.97
C ILE A 738 12.14 -42.70 13.79
N VAL A 739 12.24 -44.03 13.91
CA VAL A 739 11.08 -44.94 13.96
C VAL A 739 11.11 -45.72 15.27
N ALA A 740 10.09 -45.54 16.10
CA ALA A 740 9.95 -46.20 17.39
C ALA A 740 8.79 -47.20 17.37
N VAL A 741 9.08 -48.47 17.69
CA VAL A 741 8.09 -49.56 17.73
C VAL A 741 7.79 -49.92 19.19
N MET A 742 6.56 -49.65 19.65
CA MET A 742 6.18 -49.85 21.05
C MET A 742 4.79 -50.48 21.16
N PRO A 743 4.55 -51.39 22.12
CA PRO A 743 3.22 -51.90 22.40
C PRO A 743 2.28 -50.77 22.87
N THR A 744 0.98 -50.92 22.60
CA THR A 744 -0.04 -50.02 23.14
C THR A 744 0.04 -50.00 24.67
N GLY A 745 0.02 -48.81 25.27
CA GLY A 745 0.26 -48.64 26.71
C GLY A 745 1.74 -48.61 27.13
N GLY A 746 2.69 -48.82 26.21
CA GLY A 746 4.13 -48.77 26.48
C GLY A 746 4.70 -47.37 26.76
N GLY A 747 3.86 -46.34 26.90
CA GLY A 747 4.29 -44.97 27.24
C GLY A 747 4.81 -44.15 26.05
N LYS A 748 4.25 -44.32 24.84
CA LYS A 748 4.66 -43.55 23.64
C LYS A 748 4.61 -42.04 23.83
N SER A 749 3.66 -41.54 24.62
CA SER A 749 3.41 -40.10 24.79
C SER A 749 4.58 -39.36 25.46
N VAL A 750 5.33 -40.03 26.34
CA VAL A 750 6.50 -39.46 27.03
C VAL A 750 7.55 -38.99 26.02
N LEU A 751 7.67 -39.67 24.89
CA LEU A 751 8.70 -39.43 23.90
C LEU A 751 8.57 -38.09 23.16
N PHE A 752 7.39 -37.47 23.16
CA PHE A 752 7.21 -36.11 22.65
C PHE A 752 6.85 -35.09 23.74
N MET A 753 6.25 -35.53 24.85
CA MET A 753 5.92 -34.65 25.98
C MET A 753 7.17 -34.22 26.76
N LEU A 754 8.10 -35.15 27.04
CA LEU A 754 9.30 -34.85 27.81
C LEU A 754 10.22 -33.85 27.08
N PRO A 755 10.53 -34.00 25.77
CA PRO A 755 11.29 -32.97 25.05
C PRO A 755 10.56 -31.62 24.96
N ALA A 756 9.23 -31.60 24.82
CA ALA A 756 8.46 -30.36 24.79
C ALA A 756 8.42 -29.66 26.16
N TRP A 757 8.42 -30.43 27.25
CA TRP A 757 8.52 -29.93 28.62
C TRP A 757 9.88 -29.27 28.87
N VAL A 758 10.98 -29.89 28.41
CA VAL A 758 12.34 -29.32 28.50
C VAL A 758 12.49 -28.05 27.65
N SER A 759 11.95 -28.04 26.41
CA SER A 759 12.01 -26.86 25.52
C SER A 759 11.09 -25.70 25.94
N GLY A 760 10.15 -25.92 26.87
CA GLY A 760 9.20 -24.93 27.35
C GLY A 760 8.31 -24.32 26.24
N ARG A 761 7.93 -23.05 26.40
CA ARG A 761 7.05 -22.32 25.45
C ARG A 761 7.76 -21.84 24.17
N ALA A 762 9.09 -21.94 24.14
CA ALA A 762 9.91 -21.43 23.07
C ALA A 762 10.02 -22.38 21.87
N GLY A 763 9.75 -23.67 22.06
CA GLY A 763 9.73 -24.70 21.01
C GLY A 763 8.34 -25.26 20.75
N LEU A 764 8.09 -25.69 19.51
CA LEU A 764 6.84 -26.29 19.06
C LEU A 764 7.07 -27.74 18.59
N THR A 765 6.25 -28.65 19.13
CA THR A 765 6.10 -30.02 18.66
C THR A 765 4.71 -30.22 18.05
N ILE A 766 4.67 -30.56 16.77
CA ILE A 766 3.42 -30.90 16.08
C ILE A 766 3.21 -32.41 16.20
N VAL A 767 2.02 -32.85 16.64
CA VAL A 767 1.68 -34.27 16.78
C VAL A 767 0.47 -34.58 15.90
N VAL A 768 0.67 -35.41 14.88
CA VAL A 768 -0.38 -35.91 14.01
C VAL A 768 -1.04 -37.12 14.65
N VAL A 769 -2.32 -37.00 15.01
CA VAL A 769 -3.09 -38.03 15.71
C VAL A 769 -4.33 -38.42 14.86
N PRO A 770 -4.41 -39.67 14.35
CA PRO A 770 -5.46 -40.10 13.43
C PRO A 770 -6.83 -40.33 14.08
N LEU A 771 -6.87 -40.69 15.37
CA LEU A 771 -8.10 -40.94 16.13
C LEU A 771 -8.47 -39.73 17.00
N VAL A 772 -9.68 -39.20 16.80
CA VAL A 772 -10.19 -38.03 17.55
C VAL A 772 -10.35 -38.33 19.04
N SER A 773 -10.68 -39.58 19.39
CA SER A 773 -10.81 -40.05 20.78
C SER A 773 -9.52 -39.95 21.60
N LEU A 774 -8.35 -40.02 20.96
CA LEU A 774 -7.05 -39.95 21.65
C LEU A 774 -6.61 -38.53 22.00
N ARG A 775 -7.26 -37.50 21.43
CA ARG A 775 -6.88 -36.09 21.63
C ARG A 775 -7.22 -35.59 23.03
N GLY A 776 -8.41 -35.94 23.52
CA GLY A 776 -8.87 -35.55 24.86
C GLY A 776 -7.91 -36.07 25.93
N ASP A 777 -7.55 -37.35 25.84
CA ASP A 777 -6.61 -37.98 26.77
C ASP A 777 -5.19 -37.38 26.72
N MET A 778 -4.75 -36.91 25.55
CA MET A 778 -3.46 -36.24 25.38
C MET A 778 -3.49 -34.80 25.93
N GLN A 779 -4.57 -34.05 25.69
CA GLN A 779 -4.72 -32.70 26.23
C GLN A 779 -4.79 -32.71 27.75
N GLU A 780 -5.54 -33.64 28.35
CA GLU A 780 -5.65 -33.75 29.80
C GLU A 780 -4.30 -34.10 30.45
N ARG A 781 -3.50 -34.96 29.80
CA ARG A 781 -2.13 -35.25 30.24
C ARG A 781 -1.21 -34.03 30.13
N CYS A 782 -1.25 -33.28 29.03
CA CYS A 782 -0.48 -32.03 28.92
C CYS A 782 -0.89 -31.00 29.97
N ARG A 783 -2.20 -30.88 30.25
CA ARG A 783 -2.75 -29.96 31.25
C ARG A 783 -2.23 -30.28 32.65
N ARG A 784 -2.19 -31.56 33.03
CA ARG A 784 -1.62 -32.03 34.31
C ARG A 784 -0.12 -31.79 34.44
N LEU A 785 0.60 -31.78 33.32
CA LEU A 785 2.04 -31.54 33.26
C LEU A 785 2.39 -30.05 32.99
N GLU A 786 1.38 -29.17 32.99
CA GLU A 786 1.52 -27.74 32.67
C GLU A 786 2.16 -27.43 31.30
N ILE A 787 2.10 -28.38 30.36
CA ILE A 787 2.60 -28.21 29.00
C ILE A 787 1.51 -27.51 28.16
N PRO A 788 1.77 -26.32 27.58
CA PRO A 788 0.80 -25.64 26.72
C PRO A 788 0.49 -26.49 25.49
N CYS A 789 -0.72 -27.04 25.44
CA CYS A 789 -1.16 -27.97 24.41
C CYS A 789 -2.50 -27.52 23.82
N ALA A 790 -2.59 -27.48 22.50
CA ALA A 790 -3.79 -27.07 21.79
C ALA A 790 -4.14 -28.05 20.67
N VAL A 791 -5.43 -28.21 20.38
CA VAL A 791 -5.87 -28.84 19.13
C VAL A 791 -5.77 -27.81 18.02
N TRP A 792 -5.31 -28.23 16.86
CA TRP A 792 -5.30 -27.41 15.65
C TRP A 792 -6.71 -26.92 15.32
N ASP A 793 -6.89 -25.59 15.31
CA ASP A 793 -8.06 -24.89 14.80
C ASP A 793 -7.59 -23.91 13.70
N PRO A 794 -8.02 -24.09 12.44
CA PRO A 794 -7.62 -23.21 11.35
C PRO A 794 -8.11 -21.76 11.53
N ARG A 795 -9.10 -21.50 12.38
CA ARG A 795 -9.59 -20.15 12.69
C ARG A 795 -8.79 -19.47 13.81
N HIS A 796 -8.16 -20.26 14.67
CA HIS A 796 -7.40 -19.80 15.84
C HIS A 796 -6.10 -20.59 15.96
N PRO A 797 -5.10 -20.31 15.09
CA PRO A 797 -3.84 -21.04 15.09
C PRO A 797 -3.14 -20.90 16.46
N PRO A 798 -2.79 -22.01 17.12
CA PRO A 798 -2.25 -22.00 18.48
C PRO A 798 -0.76 -21.65 18.51
N ASP A 799 -0.40 -20.43 18.12
CA ASP A 799 1.00 -19.99 18.01
C ASP A 799 1.75 -19.99 19.36
N GLY A 800 1.06 -19.92 20.50
CA GLY A 800 1.66 -19.98 21.83
C GLY A 800 1.87 -21.38 22.42
N ALA A 801 1.44 -22.44 21.74
CA ALA A 801 1.47 -23.80 22.26
C ALA A 801 2.85 -24.46 22.07
N SER A 802 3.26 -25.27 23.05
CA SER A 802 4.44 -26.14 22.96
C SER A 802 4.10 -27.45 22.23
N ILE A 803 2.84 -27.89 22.29
CA ILE A 803 2.34 -29.07 21.58
C ILE A 803 1.07 -28.70 20.81
N VAL A 804 1.01 -29.05 19.52
CA VAL A 804 -0.18 -28.89 18.69
C VAL A 804 -0.63 -30.23 18.14
N LEU A 805 -1.87 -30.63 18.48
CA LEU A 805 -2.48 -31.88 18.04
C LEU A 805 -3.25 -31.66 16.73
N VAL A 806 -2.88 -32.38 15.68
CA VAL A 806 -3.38 -32.16 14.31
C VAL A 806 -4.06 -33.43 13.79
N THR A 807 -5.16 -33.30 13.04
CA THR A 807 -5.73 -34.45 12.32
C THR A 807 -4.97 -34.66 11.01
N PRO A 808 -4.88 -35.89 10.49
CA PRO A 808 -4.39 -36.13 9.15
C PRO A 808 -5.09 -35.28 8.07
N GLU A 809 -6.40 -35.07 8.21
CA GLU A 809 -7.20 -34.28 7.26
C GLU A 809 -6.83 -32.80 7.27
N SER A 810 -6.32 -32.30 8.39
CA SER A 810 -5.94 -30.89 8.55
C SER A 810 -4.60 -30.56 7.87
N ILE A 811 -3.80 -31.58 7.57
CA ILE A 811 -2.45 -31.43 7.00
C ILE A 811 -2.50 -30.86 5.58
N ASP A 812 -3.59 -31.11 4.85
CA ASP A 812 -3.78 -30.62 3.48
C ASP A 812 -4.46 -29.24 3.42
N SER A 813 -4.67 -28.59 4.58
CA SER A 813 -5.25 -27.24 4.61
C SER A 813 -4.18 -26.14 4.49
N ASP A 814 -4.46 -25.12 3.68
CA ASP A 814 -3.59 -23.95 3.51
C ASP A 814 -3.30 -23.25 4.85
N ALA A 815 -4.32 -23.17 5.73
CA ALA A 815 -4.16 -22.61 7.07
C ALA A 815 -3.10 -23.36 7.91
N PHE A 816 -3.00 -24.68 7.75
CA PHE A 816 -2.01 -25.49 8.47
C PHE A 816 -0.62 -25.36 7.84
N ALA A 817 -0.53 -25.30 6.50
CA ALA A 817 0.72 -25.03 5.81
C ALA A 817 1.30 -23.67 6.22
N ASP A 818 0.47 -22.62 6.27
CA ASP A 818 0.84 -21.28 6.74
C ASP A 818 1.36 -21.31 8.18
N PHE A 819 0.70 -22.07 9.06
CA PHE A 819 1.12 -22.22 10.45
C PHE A 819 2.49 -22.92 10.56
N VAL A 820 2.70 -24.04 9.86
CA VAL A 820 3.98 -24.78 9.86
C VAL A 820 5.11 -23.90 9.32
N THR A 821 4.87 -23.19 8.21
CA THR A 821 5.85 -22.27 7.61
C THR A 821 6.18 -21.12 8.56
N ARG A 822 5.18 -20.49 9.18
CA ARG A 822 5.36 -19.45 10.20
C ARG A 822 6.23 -19.94 11.36
N GLN A 823 5.90 -21.09 11.94
CA GLN A 823 6.62 -21.64 13.09
C GLN A 823 8.06 -22.06 12.74
N ARG A 824 8.30 -22.53 11.51
CA ARG A 824 9.64 -22.78 10.98
C ARG A 824 10.45 -21.49 10.82
N MET A 825 9.86 -20.44 10.26
CA MET A 825 10.53 -19.15 10.05
C MET A 825 10.89 -18.47 11.37
N LEU A 826 10.02 -18.58 12.37
CA LEU A 826 10.28 -18.15 13.75
C LEU A 826 11.33 -19.02 14.47
N GLN A 827 11.90 -20.04 13.81
CA GLN A 827 12.82 -21.03 14.37
C GLN A 827 12.23 -21.83 15.55
N ARG A 828 10.91 -21.77 15.77
CA ARG A 828 10.19 -22.42 16.88
C ARG A 828 9.82 -23.86 16.59
N LEU A 829 9.64 -24.24 15.33
CA LEU A 829 9.28 -25.61 14.96
C LEU A 829 10.44 -26.59 15.19
N ASP A 830 10.39 -27.31 16.31
CA ASP A 830 11.45 -28.23 16.71
C ASP A 830 11.25 -29.64 16.14
N ARG A 831 10.00 -30.14 16.15
CA ARG A 831 9.68 -31.55 15.88
C ARG A 831 8.30 -31.74 15.23
N ILE A 832 8.18 -32.74 14.36
CA ILE A 832 6.91 -33.25 13.84
C ILE A 832 6.80 -34.74 14.12
N VAL A 833 5.79 -35.12 14.89
CA VAL A 833 5.55 -36.47 15.40
C VAL A 833 4.33 -37.06 14.71
N VAL A 834 4.43 -38.28 14.20
CA VAL A 834 3.31 -39.00 13.59
C VAL A 834 2.95 -40.22 14.43
N ASP A 835 1.77 -40.18 15.07
CA ASP A 835 1.24 -41.30 15.84
C ASP A 835 0.50 -42.31 14.95
N GLU A 836 0.56 -43.59 15.32
CA GLU A 836 0.02 -44.73 14.57
C GLU A 836 0.39 -44.74 13.07
N CYS A 837 1.67 -44.53 12.78
CA CYS A 837 2.19 -44.45 11.41
C CYS A 837 2.08 -45.77 10.62
N HIS A 838 1.77 -46.89 11.29
CA HIS A 838 1.54 -48.18 10.64
C HIS A 838 0.32 -48.15 9.70
N VAL A 839 -0.67 -47.30 9.99
CA VAL A 839 -1.82 -47.02 9.11
C VAL A 839 -1.36 -46.49 7.74
N VAL A 840 -0.20 -45.84 7.69
CA VAL A 840 0.39 -45.27 6.46
C VAL A 840 1.14 -46.32 5.63
N LEU A 841 1.52 -47.47 6.25
CA LEU A 841 2.49 -48.42 5.69
C LEU A 841 1.88 -49.78 5.30
N SER A 842 0.59 -50.02 5.56
CA SER A 842 -0.11 -51.27 5.20
C SER A 842 -0.64 -51.26 3.77
N PRO A 843 -0.27 -52.24 2.91
CA PRO A 843 -0.81 -52.33 1.53
C PRO A 843 -2.28 -52.75 1.45
N GLN A 844 -2.83 -53.33 2.52
CA GLN A 844 -4.10 -54.07 2.50
C GLN A 844 -5.34 -53.28 2.94
N GLU A 845 -5.20 -52.02 3.37
CA GLU A 845 -6.35 -51.18 3.74
C GLU A 845 -6.26 -49.81 3.05
N ARG A 846 -7.25 -49.48 2.22
CA ARG A 846 -7.48 -48.13 1.65
C ARG A 846 -7.92 -47.12 2.73
N PHE A 847 -7.33 -47.16 3.92
CA PHE A 847 -7.74 -46.31 5.03
C PHE A 847 -6.97 -44.97 4.98
N ARG A 848 -7.65 -43.95 4.42
CA ARG A 848 -7.27 -42.53 4.30
C ARG A 848 -6.15 -42.18 3.30
N PRO A 849 -6.50 -41.84 2.05
CA PRO A 849 -5.59 -41.26 1.03
C PRO A 849 -4.78 -40.05 1.51
N LEU A 850 -5.33 -39.26 2.45
CA LEU A 850 -4.69 -38.05 3.02
C LEU A 850 -3.39 -38.33 3.79
N LEU A 851 -3.20 -39.54 4.31
CA LEU A 851 -1.99 -39.89 5.07
C LEU A 851 -0.76 -40.14 4.17
N GLN A 852 -0.94 -40.45 2.89
CA GLN A 852 0.17 -40.56 1.93
C GLN A 852 0.84 -39.20 1.63
N GLN A 853 0.18 -38.09 2.00
CA GLN A 853 0.68 -36.73 1.80
C GLN A 853 1.60 -36.23 2.93
N LEU A 854 1.85 -37.04 3.97
CA LEU A 854 2.83 -36.75 5.03
C LEU A 854 4.24 -36.46 4.48
N GLY A 855 4.54 -36.88 3.25
CA GLY A 855 5.75 -36.49 2.52
C GLY A 855 5.94 -34.98 2.37
N LYS A 856 4.85 -34.18 2.30
CA LYS A 856 4.90 -32.71 2.24
C LYS A 856 5.54 -32.10 3.50
N LEU A 857 5.37 -32.74 4.66
CA LEU A 857 5.95 -32.28 5.93
C LEU A 857 7.49 -32.40 5.97
N ARG A 858 8.11 -33.18 5.06
CA ARG A 858 9.58 -33.23 4.93
C ARG A 858 10.18 -31.90 4.49
N MET A 859 9.41 -31.06 3.78
CA MET A 859 9.85 -29.72 3.39
C MET A 859 10.06 -28.80 4.59
N ALA A 860 9.52 -29.14 5.78
CA ALA A 860 9.67 -28.34 7.00
C ALA A 860 11.10 -28.30 7.57
N ALA A 861 12.03 -29.14 7.07
CA ALA A 861 13.44 -29.16 7.46
C ALA A 861 13.68 -29.19 8.99
N THR A 862 12.89 -29.98 9.70
CA THR A 862 12.91 -30.15 11.16
C THR A 862 13.01 -31.64 11.54
N GLN A 863 13.15 -32.00 12.82
CA GLN A 863 13.24 -33.43 13.20
C GLN A 863 11.86 -34.11 13.01
N ILE A 864 11.81 -35.18 12.21
CA ILE A 864 10.58 -35.93 11.89
C ILE A 864 10.72 -37.38 12.30
N TRP A 865 9.66 -37.95 12.86
CA TRP A 865 9.73 -39.22 13.54
C TRP A 865 8.35 -39.83 13.78
N HIS A 866 8.33 -41.17 13.77
CA HIS A 866 7.14 -41.97 13.53
C HIS A 866 6.98 -43.07 14.59
N TYR A 867 5.75 -43.25 15.09
CA TYR A 867 5.40 -44.34 16.01
C TYR A 867 4.68 -45.50 15.32
N ILE A 868 5.20 -46.71 15.49
CA ILE A 868 4.53 -47.94 15.08
C ILE A 868 3.91 -48.60 16.33
N GLY A 869 2.59 -48.68 16.37
CA GLY A 869 1.82 -49.53 17.30
C GLY A 869 1.89 -51.01 16.93
N ALA A 870 1.42 -51.89 17.82
CA ALA A 870 1.48 -53.33 17.65
C ALA A 870 0.78 -53.76 16.34
N GLY A 871 1.57 -54.25 15.38
CA GLY A 871 1.10 -54.83 14.12
C GLY A 871 1.70 -56.22 13.88
N PRO A 872 1.16 -57.02 12.93
CA PRO A 872 1.67 -58.36 12.64
C PRO A 872 3.17 -58.32 12.27
N PRO A 873 3.96 -59.36 12.60
CA PRO A 873 5.39 -59.43 12.30
C PRO A 873 5.72 -59.11 10.82
N GLY A 874 4.87 -59.55 9.89
CA GLY A 874 5.08 -59.35 8.44
C GLY A 874 5.11 -57.87 8.00
N THR A 875 4.33 -56.99 8.62
CA THR A 875 4.32 -55.55 8.29
C THR A 875 5.56 -54.85 8.85
N MET A 876 6.06 -55.30 10.01
CA MET A 876 7.32 -54.81 10.59
C MET A 876 8.54 -55.19 9.74
N TRP A 877 8.57 -56.41 9.18
CA TRP A 877 9.62 -56.88 8.27
C TRP A 877 9.65 -56.11 6.94
N HIS A 878 8.49 -55.82 6.35
CA HIS A 878 8.42 -55.10 5.07
C HIS A 878 8.94 -53.66 5.18
N ILE A 879 8.68 -53.01 6.33
CA ILE A 879 9.23 -51.69 6.62
C ILE A 879 10.73 -51.84 6.82
N ALA A 880 11.21 -52.74 7.70
CA ALA A 880 12.63 -52.94 8.01
C ALA A 880 13.53 -53.27 6.79
N CYS A 881 13.02 -53.99 5.78
CA CYS A 881 13.81 -54.55 4.68
C CYS A 881 13.59 -53.91 3.28
N THR A 882 12.72 -52.90 3.11
CA THR A 882 12.58 -52.23 1.81
C THR A 882 13.71 -51.20 1.58
N PRO A 883 14.57 -51.36 0.55
CA PRO A 883 15.54 -50.35 0.16
C PRO A 883 14.81 -49.22 -0.58
N SER A 884 14.19 -48.32 0.16
CA SER A 884 13.68 -47.07 -0.38
C SER A 884 14.24 -45.92 0.45
N ARG A 885 14.87 -44.94 -0.21
CA ARG A 885 15.14 -43.51 0.12
C ARG A 885 15.14 -42.99 1.59
N TRP A 886 15.33 -43.84 2.59
CA TRP A 886 15.25 -43.53 4.02
C TRP A 886 16.48 -44.13 4.72
N THR A 887 17.55 -43.36 4.88
CA THR A 887 18.66 -43.71 5.79
C THR A 887 18.09 -43.82 7.21
N ARG A 888 18.29 -44.97 7.88
CA ARG A 888 17.41 -45.41 8.98
C ARG A 888 18.19 -45.74 10.27
N ALA A 889 17.75 -45.19 11.40
CA ALA A 889 17.99 -45.76 12.74
C ALA A 889 16.68 -46.43 13.20
N THR A 890 16.61 -47.77 13.11
CA THR A 890 15.45 -48.55 13.59
C THR A 890 15.76 -49.04 15.00
N ILE A 891 14.92 -48.70 15.98
CA ILE A 891 15.11 -49.14 17.37
C ILE A 891 13.92 -50.04 17.74
N THR A 892 14.17 -51.34 17.90
CA THR A 892 13.16 -52.36 18.24
C THR A 892 13.49 -53.04 19.57
N HIS A 893 12.46 -53.52 20.27
CA HIS A 893 12.60 -54.32 21.48
C HIS A 893 12.93 -55.77 21.07
N SER A 894 14.15 -56.25 21.31
CA SER A 894 14.53 -57.63 21.04
C SER A 894 14.25 -58.52 22.26
N ASN A 895 13.19 -59.33 22.20
CA ASN A 895 13.17 -60.59 22.94
C ASN A 895 13.86 -61.65 22.07
N GLY A 896 15.08 -62.01 22.47
CA GLY A 896 15.87 -63.17 22.06
C GLY A 896 15.50 -63.89 20.75
N SER A 897 16.11 -63.50 19.63
CA SER A 897 16.46 -64.41 18.53
C SER A 897 17.45 -63.70 17.61
N ARG A 898 18.60 -64.33 17.39
CA ARG A 898 19.72 -63.80 16.59
C ARG A 898 19.34 -63.70 15.11
N CYS A 899 19.78 -62.62 14.44
CA CYS A 899 19.82 -62.50 12.97
C CYS A 899 20.76 -63.56 12.37
N PRO A 900 20.31 -64.40 11.40
CA PRO A 900 21.17 -64.89 10.33
C PRO A 900 21.36 -63.77 9.29
N ARG A 901 22.53 -63.78 8.64
CA ARG A 901 23.10 -62.73 7.78
C ARG A 901 22.19 -62.21 6.66
#